data_AF-A0A5C8LJQ4-F1
#
_entry.id   AF-A0A5C8LJQ4-F1
#
_cell.length_a   1.000
_cell.length_b   1.000
_cell.length_c   1.000
_cell.angle_alpha   90.00
_cell.angle_beta   90.00
_cell.angle_gamma   90.00
#
_symmetry.space_group_name_H-M   'P 1'
#
loop_
_entity.id
_entity.type
_entity.pdbx_description
1 polymer ?
#
loop_
_entity_poly.entity_id
_entity_poly.type
_entity_poly.pdbx_seq_one_letter_code
_entity_poly.pdbx_strand_id
1 'polypeptide(L)'
;MKQFYIAYKFIFLLALSFLVSCQADQDDQDFSPDLESINSPLVAFVKNSSSKKNLLSSKQFSKTLEYAKIPHRFITGNEYNSAEKIPAQLRVLVFFGTEFFSEQAIKKTIAFIENGGTVVFATLDDSKLLKYLSGIKKEGELTYNTSALGYHFKTDFLPNLKGKKTNNKQTHVGFTRESFKDNISVLVTAFNDDNYPVIVENKLNTGNVILFNKYGELEKQDRGLLFAAILSGLENIAYPIANVATIALDDFPAPLYPILSEPIKSEMGITQKQYYNKIWWPDMLALADKYKLDYSAYVCFDYRNKTEPPFLFSEWELSYSEKNGIKKYTSDILMESFKSNRHELALHGYNHQSLVKTDWPNQKYMELGLKTAKKRWKGSRYGKLPVTYVPPSNTIDSIGFQALQEAFKSIKYNCSLYLGNFKDGGDREFAVEPYNDHFYNFPRISSGYVMDGDEQFNAQSLFLYTGIWNHFIHPDDVYQIKSEDGIAAAGNYEYRNKENYGWKISKDGSPGLLPRFENYLKEIQGVFPLLDFVTVHQGAMNTQNWQKQSYNREICKDFHLVSNVETLENDQYWFNYVKKKNTAKTEHFLKNNNLQFSKTPFLEGFLFQIKTSNAQLKLPPRQLKRSKKLKLYKEYLAFKSKNLFSQENSYNTLTEKYLAEGNVPLAIYHLKQTLKAKKASKKELLDLYTYLGWQGKSPEIWETLHIQLQNFGPSKELINVSISISEKEAFPNKEVAKVWLQLQLNKYPTNTLLQLTYLANFGVYYQDQPISILSITNLLKDSSKHNKTKNLLDELSYNYPSAFLDLIKDLSPCAKNYSFLAENITWLYADNEEYSKAVAWSKCTTINQENIENWRIQTGEFDFLKETNYPKYVEYLLYNKPRQALRELINNKPCTLQLSSSLQQDIAYSFAETGTHRKALEWSHCVEDFYVIDQLIWYQELGNIEAIELVIKSMEDTNPDKTKANVMLIDYYLGEGDIVNAWKWVNDLPNSPTKLKYQDLLNKDVIYASSKNQKYLLKNYPNLFNPK
;
A
#
# COMPACT_ATOMS: atom_id res chain seq x y z
N MET A 1 6.59 -52.36 -4.95
CA MET A 1 7.67 -53.08 -4.23
C MET A 1 8.91 -52.16 -4.26
N LYS A 2 9.50 -51.75 -3.12
CA LYS A 2 10.55 -52.44 -2.31
C LYS A 2 11.83 -52.70 -3.12
N GLN A 3 13.08 -52.50 -2.66
CA GLN A 3 13.77 -51.98 -1.42
C GLN A 3 15.30 -51.92 -1.77
N PHE A 4 16.29 -51.24 -1.13
CA PHE A 4 16.42 -50.11 -0.17
C PHE A 4 17.94 -49.65 -0.22
N TYR A 5 18.30 -48.37 -0.42
CA TYR A 5 18.54 -47.27 0.56
C TYR A 5 19.91 -47.23 1.31
N ILE A 6 20.76 -46.23 0.96
CA ILE A 6 21.77 -45.46 1.76
C ILE A 6 23.03 -46.13 2.38
N ALA A 7 24.24 -45.58 2.09
CA ALA A 7 25.21 -45.04 3.10
C ALA A 7 26.53 -44.42 2.53
N TYR A 8 26.56 -43.08 2.45
CA TYR A 8 27.70 -42.13 2.57
C TYR A 8 29.14 -42.60 2.96
N LYS A 9 30.16 -42.14 2.20
CA LYS A 9 31.12 -41.05 2.57
C LYS A 9 32.22 -40.83 1.49
N PHE A 10 32.65 -39.59 1.26
CA PHE A 10 33.78 -39.25 0.37
C PHE A 10 34.41 -37.89 0.73
N ILE A 11 35.57 -37.60 0.12
CA ILE A 11 36.40 -36.37 0.14
C ILE A 11 37.52 -36.33 1.20
N PHE A 12 38.75 -36.12 0.72
CA PHE A 12 40.00 -36.13 1.48
C PHE A 12 41.04 -35.24 0.74
N LEU A 13 41.61 -34.25 1.44
CA LEU A 13 42.61 -33.25 1.03
C LEU A 13 42.32 -32.38 -0.24
N LEU A 14 42.53 -31.05 -0.30
CA LEU A 14 43.51 -30.08 0.25
C LEU A 14 44.62 -29.75 -0.77
N ALA A 15 44.59 -28.52 -1.28
CA ALA A 15 45.65 -27.88 -2.06
C ALA A 15 45.88 -26.45 -1.53
N LEU A 16 47.11 -25.97 -1.64
CA LEU A 16 47.69 -24.84 -0.90
C LEU A 16 46.86 -23.54 -0.87
N SER A 17 46.68 -22.98 0.32
CA SER A 17 46.51 -21.54 0.56
C SER A 17 47.47 -21.09 1.66
N PHE A 18 47.89 -19.81 1.63
CA PHE A 18 48.99 -19.33 2.47
C PHE A 18 48.59 -19.22 3.96
N LEU A 19 49.14 -20.10 4.79
CA LEU A 19 49.05 -20.02 6.25
C LEU A 19 49.97 -18.91 6.79
N VAL A 20 49.41 -17.71 6.96
CA VAL A 20 49.92 -16.75 7.96
C VAL A 20 49.03 -16.87 9.19
N SER A 21 49.25 -17.94 9.96
CA SER A 21 48.66 -18.10 11.29
C SER A 21 49.23 -17.05 12.26
N CYS A 22 48.50 -16.77 13.34
CA CYS A 22 48.99 -15.90 14.41
C CYS A 22 50.11 -16.60 15.19
N GLN A 23 51.34 -16.53 14.68
CA GLN A 23 52.53 -16.97 15.40
C GLN A 23 52.86 -15.91 16.46
N ALA A 24 52.89 -16.33 17.73
CA ALA A 24 53.23 -15.46 18.84
C ALA A 24 54.76 -15.46 19.05
N ASP A 25 55.36 -14.29 19.12
CA ASP A 25 56.72 -14.15 19.65
C ASP A 25 56.72 -14.58 21.12
N GLN A 26 57.68 -15.44 21.49
CA GLN A 26 57.86 -15.88 22.86
C GLN A 26 58.73 -14.86 23.62
N ASP A 27 58.14 -14.10 24.53
CA ASP A 27 58.71 -13.77 25.86
C ASP A 27 57.75 -12.86 26.67
N ASP A 28 56.77 -13.49 27.33
CA ASP A 28 56.32 -13.13 28.69
C ASP A 28 55.32 -14.18 29.20
N GLN A 29 55.51 -14.70 30.42
CA GLN A 29 54.66 -15.79 30.97
C GLN A 29 53.45 -15.27 31.76
N ASP A 30 52.47 -14.65 31.08
CA ASP A 30 51.06 -14.77 31.49
C ASP A 30 50.09 -14.42 30.34
N PHE A 31 48.87 -14.96 30.38
CA PHE A 31 47.84 -14.93 29.32
C PHE A 31 48.17 -15.67 27.99
N SER A 32 47.66 -16.90 27.88
CA SER A 32 47.28 -17.45 26.57
C SER A 32 46.12 -16.63 25.98
N PRO A 33 46.22 -16.11 24.74
CA PRO A 33 45.09 -15.48 24.06
C PRO A 33 44.19 -16.57 23.44
N ASP A 34 43.07 -16.87 24.08
CA ASP A 34 42.08 -17.79 23.52
C ASP A 34 41.64 -17.34 22.11
N LEU A 35 41.63 -18.29 21.17
CA LEU A 35 41.07 -18.11 19.82
C LEU A 35 39.53 -18.03 19.92
N GLU A 36 39.01 -16.81 20.20
CA GLU A 36 37.57 -16.54 20.23
C GLU A 36 36.91 -16.94 18.89
N SER A 37 35.76 -17.61 18.99
CA SER A 37 35.22 -18.40 17.87
C SER A 37 34.83 -17.57 16.63
N ILE A 38 35.07 -18.13 15.45
CA ILE A 38 34.51 -17.67 14.17
C ILE A 38 32.99 -17.45 14.32
N ASN A 39 32.50 -16.32 13.80
CA ASN A 39 31.08 -15.92 13.80
C ASN A 39 30.43 -15.72 15.19
N SER A 40 31.23 -15.46 16.23
CA SER A 40 30.77 -14.98 17.53
C SER A 40 29.90 -13.70 17.46
N PRO A 41 28.86 -13.55 18.30
CA PRO A 41 27.85 -12.49 18.16
C PRO A 41 28.35 -11.10 18.60
N LEU A 42 28.12 -10.09 17.75
CA LEU A 42 28.44 -8.69 18.00
C LEU A 42 27.28 -7.89 18.62
N VAL A 43 26.04 -8.30 18.32
CA VAL A 43 24.80 -7.67 18.80
C VAL A 43 23.96 -8.70 19.56
N ALA A 44 23.30 -8.28 20.65
CA ALA A 44 22.36 -9.15 21.35
C ALA A 44 21.06 -8.42 21.75
N PHE A 45 19.94 -9.11 21.51
CA PHE A 45 18.58 -8.65 21.76
C PHE A 45 18.06 -9.27 23.06
N VAL A 46 18.01 -8.51 24.15
CA VAL A 46 17.43 -8.98 25.42
C VAL A 46 15.94 -8.64 25.45
N LYS A 47 15.10 -9.67 25.56
CA LYS A 47 13.64 -9.51 25.58
C LYS A 47 12.95 -10.40 26.62
N ASN A 48 11.87 -9.89 27.18
CA ASN A 48 10.88 -10.72 27.87
C ASN A 48 10.04 -11.47 26.81
N SER A 49 9.84 -12.78 26.99
CA SER A 49 9.23 -13.66 25.99
C SER A 49 7.71 -13.55 25.88
N SER A 50 7.05 -12.86 26.81
CA SER A 50 5.58 -12.71 26.85
C SER A 50 5.01 -11.57 26.01
N SER A 51 5.82 -10.58 25.59
CA SER A 51 5.31 -9.41 24.85
C SER A 51 5.35 -9.59 23.33
N LYS A 52 4.18 -9.60 22.70
CA LYS A 52 4.04 -9.69 21.23
C LYS A 52 4.71 -8.50 20.52
N LYS A 53 4.49 -7.26 21.01
CA LYS A 53 5.08 -6.05 20.42
C LYS A 53 6.61 -6.06 20.45
N ASN A 54 7.18 -6.57 21.54
CA ASN A 54 8.62 -6.70 21.71
C ASN A 54 9.17 -7.77 20.75
N LEU A 55 8.43 -8.88 20.55
CA LEU A 55 8.80 -9.90 19.57
C LEU A 55 8.81 -9.33 18.14
N LEU A 56 7.75 -8.63 17.72
CA LEU A 56 7.64 -8.02 16.39
C LEU A 56 8.71 -6.95 16.15
N SER A 57 8.86 -5.98 17.07
CA SER A 57 9.93 -4.97 17.02
C SER A 57 11.32 -5.61 16.94
N SER A 58 11.56 -6.71 17.69
CA SER A 58 12.84 -7.42 17.65
C SER A 58 13.14 -8.13 16.32
N LYS A 59 12.11 -8.47 15.53
CA LYS A 59 12.29 -8.98 14.16
C LYS A 59 12.77 -7.88 13.20
N GLN A 60 12.32 -6.63 13.36
CA GLN A 60 12.76 -5.54 12.48
C GLN A 60 14.25 -5.22 12.67
N PHE A 61 14.75 -5.21 13.91
CA PHE A 61 16.20 -5.15 14.17
C PHE A 61 16.95 -6.39 13.67
N SER A 62 16.41 -7.60 13.85
CA SER A 62 17.00 -8.84 13.32
C SER A 62 17.23 -8.75 11.81
N LYS A 63 16.21 -8.28 11.09
CA LYS A 63 16.20 -8.29 9.62
C LYS A 63 17.28 -7.41 9.00
N THR A 64 17.65 -6.31 9.62
CA THR A 64 18.75 -5.46 9.12
C THR A 64 20.12 -6.10 9.36
N LEU A 65 20.29 -6.85 10.45
CA LEU A 65 21.53 -7.62 10.72
C LEU A 65 21.63 -8.90 9.86
N GLU A 66 20.51 -9.54 9.54
CA GLU A 66 20.43 -10.62 8.55
C GLU A 66 20.92 -10.13 7.17
N TYR A 67 20.42 -8.98 6.71
CA TYR A 67 20.85 -8.38 5.45
C TYR A 67 22.33 -7.96 5.50
N ALA A 68 22.75 -7.24 6.53
CA ALA A 68 24.15 -6.83 6.72
C ALA A 68 25.12 -7.98 7.10
N LYS A 69 24.66 -9.23 7.19
CA LYS A 69 25.48 -10.40 7.57
C LYS A 69 26.24 -10.16 8.89
N ILE A 70 25.61 -9.52 9.87
CA ILE A 70 26.20 -9.21 11.19
C ILE A 70 25.73 -10.27 12.20
N PRO A 71 26.66 -11.02 12.85
CA PRO A 71 26.31 -12.08 13.77
C PRO A 71 25.68 -11.50 15.03
N HIS A 72 24.55 -12.05 15.42
CA HIS A 72 23.73 -11.56 16.52
C HIS A 72 22.98 -12.72 17.20
N ARG A 73 22.43 -12.47 18.40
CA ARG A 73 21.57 -13.46 19.08
C ARG A 73 20.43 -12.84 19.87
N PHE A 74 19.37 -13.60 20.07
CA PHE A 74 18.36 -13.31 21.08
C PHE A 74 18.81 -13.86 22.44
N ILE A 75 18.42 -13.17 23.50
CA ILE A 75 18.66 -13.51 24.90
C ILE A 75 17.33 -13.37 25.65
N THR A 76 16.94 -14.37 26.44
CA THR A 76 15.74 -14.23 27.28
C THR A 76 16.03 -13.36 28.51
N GLY A 77 15.02 -12.69 29.07
CA GLY A 77 15.20 -11.92 30.31
C GLY A 77 15.77 -12.74 31.47
N ASN A 78 15.38 -14.01 31.59
CA ASN A 78 15.88 -14.92 32.62
C ASN A 78 17.36 -15.32 32.37
N GLU A 79 17.72 -15.66 31.13
CA GLU A 79 19.11 -15.93 30.75
C GLU A 79 20.00 -14.70 31.00
N TYR A 80 19.52 -13.50 30.65
CA TYR A 80 20.24 -12.26 30.92
C TYR A 80 20.36 -11.94 32.41
N ASN A 81 19.36 -12.30 33.23
CA ASN A 81 19.44 -12.15 34.68
C ASN A 81 20.45 -13.10 35.33
N SER A 82 20.54 -14.34 34.87
CA SER A 82 21.40 -15.38 35.47
C SER A 82 22.85 -15.37 34.99
N ALA A 83 23.13 -14.92 33.75
CA ALA A 83 24.49 -14.95 33.20
C ALA A 83 25.44 -13.99 33.95
N GLU A 84 26.59 -14.48 34.44
CA GLU A 84 27.50 -13.66 35.26
C GLU A 84 28.08 -12.44 34.54
N LYS A 85 28.49 -12.63 33.29
CA LYS A 85 29.28 -11.70 32.48
C LYS A 85 28.61 -11.47 31.13
N ILE A 86 29.01 -10.40 30.45
CA ILE A 86 28.66 -10.16 29.05
C ILE A 86 29.83 -10.65 28.18
N PRO A 87 29.59 -11.36 27.06
CA PRO A 87 30.67 -11.88 26.22
C PRO A 87 31.58 -10.77 25.67
N ALA A 88 32.90 -11.01 25.63
CA ALA A 88 33.93 -10.00 25.32
C ALA A 88 33.90 -9.49 23.87
N GLN A 89 33.39 -10.30 22.94
CA GLN A 89 33.10 -9.95 21.55
C GLN A 89 31.93 -8.97 21.39
N LEU A 90 31.02 -8.87 22.37
CA LEU A 90 29.79 -8.10 22.22
C LEU A 90 30.08 -6.59 22.13
N ARG A 91 29.33 -5.89 21.28
CA ARG A 91 29.48 -4.44 21.03
C ARG A 91 28.19 -3.67 21.29
N VAL A 92 27.04 -4.28 21.00
CA VAL A 92 25.73 -3.66 21.17
C VAL A 92 24.77 -4.58 21.94
N LEU A 93 24.08 -4.02 22.93
CA LEU A 93 22.92 -4.61 23.59
C LEU A 93 21.67 -3.82 23.20
N VAL A 94 20.61 -4.51 22.79
CA VAL A 94 19.33 -3.91 22.43
C VAL A 94 18.26 -4.45 23.39
N PHE A 95 17.53 -3.55 24.05
CA PHE A 95 16.59 -3.87 25.12
C PHE A 95 15.16 -3.51 24.73
N PHE A 96 14.24 -4.45 24.98
CA PHE A 96 12.80 -4.29 24.81
C PHE A 96 12.13 -4.34 26.19
N GLY A 97 12.42 -3.34 27.02
CA GLY A 97 12.08 -3.30 28.44
C GLY A 97 13.15 -3.93 29.35
N THR A 98 13.33 -3.34 30.53
CA THR A 98 14.37 -3.68 31.51
C THR A 98 13.87 -3.72 32.96
N GLU A 99 12.57 -3.54 33.20
CA GLU A 99 11.92 -3.60 34.52
C GLU A 99 12.16 -4.92 35.28
N PHE A 100 12.35 -6.01 34.54
CA PHE A 100 12.63 -7.35 35.09
C PHE A 100 14.12 -7.60 35.39
N PHE A 101 15.01 -6.62 35.21
CA PHE A 101 16.45 -6.81 35.42
C PHE A 101 16.81 -6.98 36.91
N SER A 102 17.58 -8.04 37.21
CA SER A 102 18.21 -8.21 38.52
C SER A 102 19.27 -7.14 38.80
N GLU A 103 19.67 -6.95 40.06
CA GLU A 103 20.79 -6.05 40.39
C GLU A 103 22.10 -6.47 39.69
N GLN A 104 22.29 -7.77 39.46
CA GLN A 104 23.40 -8.32 38.68
C GLN A 104 23.31 -7.90 37.19
N ALA A 105 22.12 -8.01 36.58
CA ALA A 105 21.86 -7.56 35.21
C ALA A 105 22.07 -6.06 35.05
N ILE A 106 21.59 -5.25 36.00
CA ILE A 106 21.84 -3.80 36.07
C ILE A 106 23.35 -3.52 36.15
N LYS A 107 24.05 -4.14 37.11
CA LYS A 107 25.49 -3.93 37.37
C LYS A 107 26.36 -4.27 36.15
N LYS A 108 26.11 -5.41 35.49
CA LYS A 108 26.88 -5.79 34.29
C LYS A 108 26.54 -4.94 33.06
N THR A 109 25.28 -4.51 32.91
CA THR A 109 24.86 -3.58 31.84
C THR A 109 25.61 -2.24 31.96
N ILE A 110 25.67 -1.69 33.17
CA ILE A 110 26.41 -0.44 33.43
C ILE A 110 27.92 -0.63 33.19
N ALA A 111 28.49 -1.74 33.67
CA ALA A 111 29.91 -2.05 33.43
C ALA A 111 30.25 -2.22 31.94
N PHE A 112 29.34 -2.73 31.11
CA PHE A 112 29.50 -2.83 29.66
C PHE A 112 29.57 -1.47 28.97
N ILE A 113 28.72 -0.51 29.38
CA ILE A 113 28.78 0.89 28.91
C ILE A 113 30.10 1.55 29.33
N GLU A 114 30.55 1.34 30.58
CA GLU A 114 31.84 1.87 31.06
C GLU A 114 33.08 1.32 30.32
N ASN A 115 32.93 0.21 29.60
CA ASN A 115 33.96 -0.41 28.77
C ASN A 115 33.80 -0.13 27.27
N GLY A 116 32.91 0.79 26.88
CA GLY A 116 32.75 1.25 25.50
C GLY A 116 31.70 0.51 24.67
N GLY A 117 30.88 -0.32 25.31
CA GLY A 117 29.70 -0.93 24.70
C GLY A 117 28.54 0.06 24.53
N THR A 118 27.64 -0.26 23.61
CA THR A 118 26.46 0.55 23.26
C THR A 118 25.19 -0.12 23.73
N VAL A 119 24.30 0.63 24.37
CA VAL A 119 22.95 0.15 24.72
C VAL A 119 21.90 0.90 23.89
N VAL A 120 20.98 0.17 23.28
CA VAL A 120 19.82 0.72 22.57
C VAL A 120 18.54 0.32 23.30
N PHE A 121 17.82 1.28 23.86
CA PHE A 121 16.46 1.09 24.34
C PHE A 121 15.49 1.27 23.17
N ALA A 122 14.85 0.18 22.76
CA ALA A 122 13.94 0.14 21.60
C ALA A 122 12.54 0.72 21.91
N THR A 123 12.22 0.91 23.18
CA THR A 123 10.96 1.45 23.70
C THR A 123 11.23 2.06 25.06
N LEU A 124 10.34 2.93 25.52
CA LEU A 124 10.26 3.34 26.92
C LEU A 124 9.81 2.17 27.83
N ASP A 125 10.23 2.24 29.10
CA ASP A 125 9.86 1.39 30.23
C ASP A 125 9.97 2.22 31.53
N ASP A 126 9.34 1.78 32.63
CA ASP A 126 9.27 2.58 33.86
C ASP A 126 10.51 2.46 34.77
N SER A 127 11.51 1.68 34.36
CA SER A 127 12.64 1.32 35.20
C SER A 127 13.54 2.51 35.55
N LYS A 128 14.09 2.48 36.76
CA LYS A 128 15.13 3.44 37.18
C LYS A 128 16.42 3.27 36.37
N LEU A 129 16.63 2.12 35.73
CA LEU A 129 17.77 1.86 34.84
C LEU A 129 17.67 2.66 33.55
N LEU A 130 16.55 2.53 32.81
CA LEU A 130 16.31 3.27 31.58
C LEU A 130 16.33 4.77 31.84
N LYS A 131 15.58 5.23 32.85
CA LYS A 131 15.55 6.66 33.24
C LYS A 131 16.95 7.23 33.46
N TYR A 132 17.78 6.55 34.26
CA TYR A 132 19.17 6.97 34.52
C TYR A 132 20.05 6.95 33.26
N LEU A 133 20.05 5.83 32.53
CA LEU A 133 20.96 5.59 31.40
C LEU A 133 20.62 6.43 30.17
N SER A 134 19.34 6.64 29.88
CA SER A 134 18.88 7.47 28.75
C SER A 134 18.92 8.97 29.04
N GLY A 135 19.36 9.37 30.24
CA GLY A 135 19.52 10.78 30.60
C GLY A 135 18.21 11.50 30.94
N ILE A 136 17.16 10.76 31.31
CA ILE A 136 15.89 11.33 31.79
C ILE A 136 16.12 11.91 33.21
N LYS A 137 15.35 12.95 33.52
CA LYS A 137 15.30 13.64 34.82
C LYS A 137 14.49 12.82 35.85
N LYS A 138 14.11 13.42 36.98
CA LYS A 138 13.47 12.69 38.09
C LYS A 138 11.95 12.82 38.06
N GLU A 139 11.30 11.84 38.70
CA GLU A 139 9.88 11.91 39.07
C GLU A 139 9.59 13.28 39.75
N GLY A 140 8.64 14.04 39.19
CA GLY A 140 8.39 15.45 39.50
C GLY A 140 8.74 16.45 38.38
N GLU A 141 9.71 16.11 37.51
CA GLU A 141 10.18 16.95 36.38
C GLU A 141 9.77 16.36 35.02
N LEU A 142 8.84 15.42 34.99
CA LEU A 142 8.48 14.62 33.81
C LEU A 142 7.20 15.11 33.14
N THR A 143 7.28 15.28 31.84
CA THR A 143 6.22 15.78 30.95
C THR A 143 6.22 14.96 29.65
N TYR A 144 5.05 14.77 29.05
CA TYR A 144 4.86 13.85 27.92
C TYR A 144 4.14 14.53 26.74
N ASN A 145 4.42 14.08 25.52
CA ASN A 145 3.65 14.39 24.31
C ASN A 145 3.03 13.10 23.76
N THR A 146 1.79 13.19 23.26
CA THR A 146 0.99 12.08 22.69
C THR A 146 0.61 12.30 21.22
N SER A 147 0.89 13.48 20.66
CA SER A 147 0.52 13.93 19.31
C SER A 147 1.72 14.20 18.40
N ALA A 148 2.94 13.88 18.85
CA ALA A 148 4.14 13.93 18.03
C ALA A 148 4.07 12.92 16.86
N LEU A 149 4.38 13.38 15.65
CA LEU A 149 4.31 12.63 14.40
C LEU A 149 5.62 12.71 13.62
N GLY A 150 5.94 11.68 12.83
CA GLY A 150 7.00 11.73 11.81
C GLY A 150 8.40 11.95 12.36
N TYR A 151 9.33 12.37 11.50
CA TYR A 151 10.73 12.62 11.87
C TYR A 151 11.30 13.90 11.27
N HIS A 152 12.15 14.57 12.04
CA HIS A 152 13.01 15.68 11.61
C HIS A 152 14.45 15.41 12.09
N PHE A 153 15.36 15.19 11.15
CA PHE A 153 16.73 14.78 11.43
C PHE A 153 17.61 15.97 11.84
N LYS A 154 17.94 16.08 13.12
CA LYS A 154 18.83 17.16 13.64
C LYS A 154 20.32 16.86 13.39
N THR A 155 20.64 15.59 13.16
CA THR A 155 21.99 15.09 12.89
C THR A 155 22.01 14.20 11.65
N ASP A 156 23.21 13.82 11.19
CA ASP A 156 23.44 12.87 10.10
C ASP A 156 23.12 11.42 10.52
N PHE A 157 22.02 11.20 11.26
CA PHE A 157 21.63 9.91 11.84
C PHE A 157 21.23 8.87 10.78
N LEU A 158 20.74 9.34 9.63
CA LEU A 158 20.77 8.60 8.37
C LEU A 158 21.56 9.43 7.34
N PRO A 159 22.25 8.80 6.38
CA PRO A 159 22.99 9.50 5.33
C PRO A 159 22.08 10.49 4.60
N ASN A 160 22.60 11.70 4.34
CA ASN A 160 21.94 12.74 3.55
C ASN A 160 20.53 13.21 4.00
N LEU A 161 20.08 12.87 5.22
CA LEU A 161 18.76 13.31 5.74
C LEU A 161 18.80 14.49 6.71
N LYS A 162 19.97 14.95 7.15
CA LYS A 162 20.09 16.05 8.12
C LYS A 162 19.41 17.34 7.64
N GLY A 163 18.58 17.92 8.50
CA GLY A 163 17.72 19.07 8.20
C GLY A 163 16.48 18.73 7.37
N LYS A 164 16.33 17.49 6.89
CA LYS A 164 15.14 17.03 6.16
C LYS A 164 14.07 16.52 7.14
N LYS A 165 12.84 16.56 6.67
CA LYS A 165 11.61 16.24 7.40
C LYS A 165 10.82 15.17 6.64
N THR A 166 10.26 14.20 7.35
CA THR A 166 9.35 13.18 6.82
C THR A 166 8.10 13.09 7.69
N ASN A 167 6.93 12.99 7.05
CA ASN A 167 5.62 12.87 7.68
C ASN A 167 5.00 11.49 7.37
N ASN A 168 5.74 10.42 7.65
CA ASN A 168 5.33 9.02 7.51
C ASN A 168 4.12 8.59 8.37
N LYS A 169 3.35 9.55 8.90
CA LYS A 169 2.10 9.42 9.69
C LYS A 169 2.25 8.61 10.99
N GLN A 170 3.48 8.26 11.36
CA GLN A 170 3.80 7.46 12.54
C GLN A 170 3.80 8.29 13.82
N THR A 171 3.10 7.80 14.85
CA THR A 171 2.96 8.47 16.16
C THR A 171 4.09 8.12 17.13
N HIS A 172 4.50 9.14 17.90
CA HIS A 172 5.44 8.99 19.02
C HIS A 172 4.75 9.44 20.30
N VAL A 173 4.78 8.59 21.32
CA VAL A 173 4.18 8.84 22.64
C VAL A 173 5.26 8.66 23.69
N GLY A 174 5.66 9.72 24.38
CA GLY A 174 6.85 9.68 25.24
C GLY A 174 7.21 11.04 25.83
N PHE A 175 8.42 11.15 26.35
CA PHE A 175 8.87 12.30 27.16
C PHE A 175 9.15 13.54 26.30
N THR A 176 8.74 14.72 26.75
CA THR A 176 9.13 16.00 26.10
C THR A 176 10.59 16.36 26.41
N ARG A 177 11.10 17.43 25.79
CA ARG A 177 12.51 17.85 25.91
C ARG A 177 12.90 18.18 27.35
N GLU A 178 11.99 18.76 28.11
CA GLU A 178 12.18 19.25 29.48
C GLU A 178 12.59 18.11 30.41
N SER A 179 11.98 16.94 30.20
CA SER A 179 12.19 15.68 30.92
C SER A 179 13.59 15.08 30.75
N PHE A 180 14.42 15.58 29.82
CA PHE A 180 15.80 15.10 29.63
C PHE A 180 16.83 16.11 30.16
N LYS A 181 17.96 15.59 30.64
CA LYS A 181 19.14 16.40 31.01
C LYS A 181 19.53 17.36 29.88
N ASP A 182 20.04 18.51 30.26
CA ASP A 182 20.21 19.61 29.30
C ASP A 182 21.34 19.31 28.30
N ASN A 183 22.28 18.43 28.67
CA ASN A 183 23.37 17.93 27.83
C ASN A 183 23.04 16.66 27.00
N ILE A 184 21.77 16.23 26.90
CA ILE A 184 21.38 15.11 26.04
C ILE A 184 21.62 15.45 24.55
N SER A 185 22.10 14.50 23.76
CA SER A 185 22.22 14.66 22.31
C SER A 185 20.91 14.26 21.63
N VAL A 186 20.15 15.22 21.10
CA VAL A 186 18.93 14.94 20.32
C VAL A 186 19.33 14.66 18.87
N LEU A 187 19.07 13.45 18.40
CA LEU A 187 19.47 12.99 17.07
C LEU A 187 18.37 13.25 16.03
N VAL A 188 17.12 13.00 16.41
CA VAL A 188 15.91 13.15 15.60
C VAL A 188 14.78 13.70 16.49
N THR A 189 14.05 14.70 16.02
CA THR A 189 12.80 15.20 16.64
C THR A 189 11.58 14.79 15.82
N ALA A 190 10.37 15.17 16.26
CA ALA A 190 9.18 14.96 15.46
C ALA A 190 9.15 15.91 14.23
N PHE A 191 8.33 15.56 13.25
CA PHE A 191 8.02 16.38 12.08
C PHE A 191 7.22 17.63 12.47
N ASN A 192 6.20 17.45 13.31
CA ASN A 192 5.26 18.48 13.74
C ASN A 192 5.66 19.20 15.04
N ASP A 193 6.53 18.59 15.86
CA ASP A 193 7.10 19.18 17.07
C ASP A 193 8.64 19.14 17.01
N ASP A 194 9.22 20.29 16.70
CA ASP A 194 10.66 20.48 16.55
C ASP A 194 11.44 20.43 17.88
N ASN A 195 10.74 20.41 19.02
CA ASN A 195 11.28 20.23 20.36
C ASN A 195 11.17 18.77 20.85
N TYR A 196 10.12 18.03 20.46
CA TYR A 196 9.91 16.64 20.90
C TYR A 196 11.07 15.72 20.45
N PRO A 197 11.85 15.13 21.37
CA PRO A 197 13.04 14.38 21.00
C PRO A 197 12.71 12.89 20.76
N VAL A 198 12.47 12.49 19.52
CA VAL A 198 12.09 11.11 19.16
C VAL A 198 13.22 10.11 19.35
N ILE A 199 14.46 10.50 19.01
CA ILE A 199 15.66 9.68 19.23
C ILE A 199 16.72 10.51 19.93
N VAL A 200 17.20 10.03 21.08
CA VAL A 200 18.24 10.66 21.88
C VAL A 200 19.44 9.75 22.10
N GLU A 201 20.62 10.36 22.27
CA GLU A 201 21.84 9.71 22.71
C GLU A 201 22.37 10.36 24.01
N ASN A 202 22.66 9.53 25.01
CA ASN A 202 23.41 9.90 26.21
C ASN A 202 24.82 9.28 26.15
N LYS A 203 25.85 10.11 26.16
CA LYS A 203 27.26 9.66 26.08
C LYS A 203 27.80 9.44 27.49
N LEU A 204 28.13 8.20 27.81
CA LEU A 204 28.45 7.74 29.17
C LEU A 204 29.85 7.13 29.22
N ASN A 205 30.81 7.91 29.70
CA ASN A 205 32.23 7.58 29.75
C ASN A 205 32.81 7.27 28.34
N THR A 206 33.04 6.00 28.01
CA THR A 206 33.57 5.55 26.70
C THR A 206 32.49 4.92 25.81
N GLY A 207 31.30 4.65 26.36
CA GLY A 207 30.14 4.07 25.68
C GLY A 207 29.02 5.10 25.48
N ASN A 208 27.93 4.64 24.91
CA ASN A 208 26.76 5.46 24.59
C ASN A 208 25.45 4.67 24.80
N VAL A 209 24.40 5.40 25.12
CA VAL A 209 23.03 4.89 25.27
C VAL A 209 22.15 5.62 24.27
N ILE A 210 21.48 4.90 23.39
CA ILE A 210 20.47 5.44 22.48
C ILE A 210 19.09 5.01 22.98
N LEU A 211 18.13 5.94 22.96
CA LEU A 211 16.73 5.68 23.30
C LEU A 211 15.83 6.11 22.15
N PHE A 212 14.97 5.19 21.70
CA PHE A 212 13.76 5.49 20.95
C PHE A 212 12.69 5.92 21.95
N ASN A 213 12.42 7.22 22.01
CA ASN A 213 11.51 7.85 22.96
C ASN A 213 10.05 7.68 22.49
N LYS A 214 9.56 6.44 22.50
CA LYS A 214 8.18 6.07 22.18
C LYS A 214 7.72 4.85 23.00
N TYR A 215 6.46 4.87 23.43
CA TYR A 215 5.68 3.71 23.86
C TYR A 215 4.92 3.16 22.64
N GLY A 216 5.59 2.43 21.76
CA GLY A 216 5.00 1.97 20.49
C GLY A 216 5.76 0.81 19.87
N GLU A 217 5.16 0.19 18.85
CA GLU A 217 5.85 -0.82 18.04
C GLU A 217 6.85 -0.17 17.07
N LEU A 218 7.88 -0.91 16.69
CA LEU A 218 8.84 -0.53 15.65
C LEU A 218 8.59 -1.37 14.40
N GLU A 219 8.50 -0.71 13.26
CA GLU A 219 7.97 -1.25 12.00
C GLU A 219 9.05 -1.46 10.92
N LYS A 220 8.64 -1.97 9.75
CA LYS A 220 9.54 -2.20 8.61
C LYS A 220 10.16 -0.90 8.07
N GLN A 221 9.42 0.20 8.11
CA GLN A 221 9.90 1.54 7.74
C GLN A 221 11.03 2.05 8.66
N ASP A 222 10.98 1.72 9.95
CA ASP A 222 11.96 2.18 10.96
C ASP A 222 13.35 1.58 10.76
N ARG A 223 13.48 0.50 9.98
CA ARG A 223 14.67 -0.37 9.90
C ARG A 223 16.00 0.38 9.75
N GLY A 224 16.07 1.43 8.93
CA GLY A 224 17.26 2.27 8.81
C GLY A 224 17.66 2.94 10.13
N LEU A 225 16.70 3.51 10.86
CA LEU A 225 16.91 4.12 12.19
C LEU A 225 17.37 3.07 13.21
N LEU A 226 16.75 1.89 13.19
CA LEU A 226 17.09 0.76 14.06
C LEU A 226 18.54 0.31 13.85
N PHE A 227 18.95 0.23 12.58
CA PHE A 227 20.28 -0.18 12.19
C PHE A 227 21.33 0.90 12.43
N ALA A 228 21.00 2.19 12.22
CA ALA A 228 21.87 3.31 12.57
C ALA A 228 22.18 3.36 14.08
N ALA A 229 21.17 3.10 14.93
CA ALA A 229 21.38 2.98 16.37
C ALA A 229 22.38 1.86 16.73
N ILE A 230 22.29 0.71 16.07
CA ILE A 230 23.27 -0.39 16.22
C ILE A 230 24.66 0.02 15.70
N LEU A 231 24.75 0.61 14.50
CA LEU A 231 26.02 1.01 13.89
C LEU A 231 26.83 1.95 14.79
N SER A 232 26.19 2.78 15.62
CA SER A 232 26.88 3.68 16.56
C SER A 232 27.89 3.00 17.49
N GLY A 233 27.68 1.70 17.80
CA GLY A 233 28.58 0.84 18.59
C GLY A 233 29.50 -0.07 17.77
N LEU A 234 29.18 -0.29 16.49
CA LEU A 234 29.91 -1.14 15.54
C LEU A 234 30.99 -0.37 14.75
N GLU A 235 31.63 0.61 15.40
CA GLU A 235 32.80 1.34 14.85
C GLU A 235 33.88 0.35 14.35
N ASN A 236 34.33 0.55 13.10
CA ASN A 236 35.24 -0.29 12.31
C ASN A 236 34.76 -1.72 11.97
N ILE A 237 33.50 -2.09 12.24
CA ILE A 237 32.91 -3.35 11.75
C ILE A 237 32.37 -3.16 10.34
N ALA A 238 32.98 -3.80 9.34
CA ALA A 238 32.49 -3.79 7.96
C ALA A 238 31.31 -4.76 7.76
N TYR A 239 30.44 -4.44 6.81
CA TYR A 239 29.38 -5.32 6.34
C TYR A 239 29.21 -5.27 4.81
N PRO A 240 28.92 -6.40 4.15
CA PRO A 240 28.72 -6.45 2.71
C PRO A 240 27.39 -5.83 2.31
N ILE A 241 27.35 -5.20 1.13
CA ILE A 241 26.15 -4.65 0.51
C ILE A 241 26.01 -5.14 -0.93
N ALA A 242 24.78 -5.07 -1.48
CA ALA A 242 24.52 -5.36 -2.89
C ALA A 242 25.07 -4.27 -3.82
N ASN A 243 25.05 -3.00 -3.38
CA ASN A 243 25.51 -1.81 -4.11
C ASN A 243 24.84 -1.68 -5.49
N VAL A 244 23.51 -1.58 -5.47
CA VAL A 244 22.62 -1.58 -6.64
C VAL A 244 21.69 -0.37 -6.57
N ALA A 245 21.69 0.45 -7.60
CA ALA A 245 20.58 1.32 -7.93
C ALA A 245 19.90 0.84 -9.23
N THR A 246 18.58 0.92 -9.29
CA THR A 246 17.78 0.55 -10.46
C THR A 246 16.71 1.59 -10.69
N ILE A 247 16.61 2.11 -11.92
CA ILE A 247 15.52 3.01 -12.33
C ILE A 247 14.60 2.25 -13.28
N ALA A 248 13.38 1.96 -12.83
CA ALA A 248 12.33 1.40 -13.65
C ALA A 248 11.59 2.52 -14.40
N LEU A 249 11.35 2.31 -15.68
CA LEU A 249 10.42 3.08 -16.50
C LEU A 249 9.14 2.26 -16.56
N ASP A 250 8.23 2.54 -15.64
CA ASP A 250 6.98 1.81 -15.52
C ASP A 250 5.95 2.39 -16.51
N ASP A 251 5.06 1.55 -17.04
CA ASP A 251 4.18 1.89 -18.16
C ASP A 251 4.93 2.48 -19.39
N PHE A 252 6.04 1.84 -19.77
CA PHE A 252 6.80 2.22 -20.95
C PHE A 252 7.53 1.05 -21.63
N PRO A 253 7.50 0.94 -22.97
CA PRO A 253 6.55 1.57 -23.89
C PRO A 253 5.09 1.16 -23.64
N ALA A 254 4.16 2.04 -24.03
CA ALA A 254 2.73 1.92 -23.82
C ALA A 254 1.93 2.29 -25.09
N PRO A 255 0.59 2.12 -25.12
CA PRO A 255 -0.30 2.84 -26.03
C PRO A 255 -0.03 4.35 -26.06
N LEU A 256 -0.23 4.98 -27.23
CA LEU A 256 0.07 6.39 -27.45
C LEU A 256 -1.11 7.11 -28.09
N TYR A 257 -1.51 8.25 -27.50
CA TYR A 257 -2.73 8.95 -27.89
C TYR A 257 -2.39 10.30 -28.56
N PRO A 258 -3.07 10.68 -29.65
CA PRO A 258 -2.85 11.94 -30.36
C PRO A 258 -3.55 13.14 -29.69
N ILE A 259 -3.59 13.16 -28.35
CA ILE A 259 -4.31 14.14 -27.53
C ILE A 259 -3.38 15.22 -26.98
N LEU A 260 -3.91 16.42 -26.77
CA LEU A 260 -3.22 17.55 -26.11
C LEU A 260 -3.73 17.68 -24.66
N SER A 261 -2.89 17.38 -23.68
CA SER A 261 -3.24 17.43 -22.25
C SER A 261 -2.24 18.29 -21.46
N GLU A 262 -2.72 18.96 -20.41
CA GLU A 262 -1.86 19.80 -19.55
C GLU A 262 -0.98 18.95 -18.62
N PRO A 263 0.24 19.39 -18.28
CA PRO A 263 0.87 20.68 -18.61
C PRO A 263 1.63 20.70 -19.95
N ILE A 264 1.87 19.55 -20.59
CA ILE A 264 2.63 19.46 -21.86
C ILE A 264 2.00 20.30 -22.98
N LYS A 265 0.67 20.42 -22.99
CA LYS A 265 -0.09 21.28 -23.89
C LYS A 265 0.31 22.76 -23.76
N SER A 266 0.37 23.32 -22.56
CA SER A 266 0.79 24.72 -22.34
C SER A 266 2.31 24.93 -22.35
N GLU A 267 3.12 23.93 -21.99
CA GLU A 267 4.59 24.02 -22.04
C GLU A 267 5.14 23.91 -23.47
N MET A 268 4.57 23.03 -24.31
CA MET A 268 5.17 22.63 -25.60
C MET A 268 4.19 22.60 -26.79
N GLY A 269 2.88 22.61 -26.56
CA GLY A 269 1.89 22.53 -27.65
C GLY A 269 1.86 21.20 -28.42
N ILE A 270 2.43 20.12 -27.87
CA ILE A 270 2.54 18.81 -28.51
C ILE A 270 1.65 17.75 -27.87
N THR A 271 1.25 16.76 -28.67
CA THR A 271 0.43 15.63 -28.21
C THR A 271 1.20 14.65 -27.33
N GLN A 272 0.50 13.89 -26.49
CA GLN A 272 1.09 12.86 -25.62
C GLN A 272 1.97 11.86 -26.40
N LYS A 273 1.49 11.38 -27.56
CA LYS A 273 2.27 10.61 -28.54
C LYS A 273 3.60 11.28 -28.94
N GLN A 274 3.58 12.58 -29.26
CA GLN A 274 4.77 13.33 -29.65
C GLN A 274 5.72 13.56 -28.47
N TYR A 275 5.17 13.83 -27.28
CA TYR A 275 5.94 13.97 -26.05
C TYR A 275 6.70 12.68 -25.73
N TYR A 276 6.04 11.51 -25.71
CA TYR A 276 6.71 10.23 -25.42
C TYR A 276 7.81 9.91 -26.45
N ASN A 277 7.53 10.11 -27.75
CA ASN A 277 8.41 9.62 -28.82
C ASN A 277 9.49 10.61 -29.33
N LYS A 278 9.38 11.91 -29.03
CA LYS A 278 10.35 12.94 -29.47
C LYS A 278 10.97 13.75 -28.33
N ILE A 279 10.36 13.78 -27.15
CA ILE A 279 10.85 14.55 -26.00
C ILE A 279 11.28 13.61 -24.88
N TRP A 280 10.32 12.96 -24.21
CA TRP A 280 10.55 12.16 -23.01
C TRP A 280 11.57 11.03 -23.23
N TRP A 281 11.36 10.16 -24.22
CA TRP A 281 12.28 9.03 -24.40
C TRP A 281 13.71 9.45 -24.81
N PRO A 282 13.91 10.38 -25.78
CA PRO A 282 15.22 10.98 -26.03
C PRO A 282 15.85 11.67 -24.81
N ASP A 283 15.06 12.35 -23.98
CA ASP A 283 15.53 12.98 -22.74
C ASP A 283 15.99 11.96 -21.70
N MET A 284 15.24 10.88 -21.51
CA MET A 284 15.61 9.79 -20.62
C MET A 284 16.91 9.12 -21.12
N LEU A 285 17.04 8.86 -22.42
CA LEU A 285 18.29 8.34 -22.99
C LEU A 285 19.49 9.29 -22.75
N ALA A 286 19.30 10.60 -22.91
CA ALA A 286 20.34 11.59 -22.62
C ALA A 286 20.70 11.65 -21.12
N LEU A 287 19.71 11.50 -20.23
CA LEU A 287 19.92 11.40 -18.79
C LEU A 287 20.69 10.13 -18.42
N ALA A 288 20.36 8.99 -19.05
CA ALA A 288 21.05 7.73 -18.87
C ALA A 288 22.52 7.79 -19.32
N ASP A 289 22.82 8.40 -20.46
CA ASP A 289 24.21 8.57 -20.92
C ASP A 289 25.01 9.53 -20.02
N LYS A 290 24.37 10.62 -19.57
CA LYS A 290 25.00 11.60 -18.68
C LYS A 290 25.34 11.05 -17.30
N TYR A 291 24.46 10.24 -16.72
CA TYR A 291 24.61 9.70 -15.35
C TYR A 291 25.03 8.22 -15.31
N LYS A 292 25.27 7.59 -16.47
CA LYS A 292 25.59 6.16 -16.64
C LYS A 292 24.55 5.24 -16.01
N LEU A 293 23.30 5.45 -16.39
CA LEU A 293 22.14 4.67 -15.93
C LEU A 293 21.76 3.61 -16.96
N ASP A 294 21.28 2.47 -16.47
CA ASP A 294 20.59 1.45 -17.26
C ASP A 294 19.14 1.28 -16.79
N TYR A 295 18.18 1.62 -17.66
CA TYR A 295 16.75 1.45 -17.36
C TYR A 295 16.25 0.02 -17.56
N SER A 296 15.18 -0.32 -16.86
CA SER A 296 14.26 -1.41 -17.24
C SER A 296 12.88 -0.83 -17.54
N ALA A 297 12.38 -1.07 -18.75
CA ALA A 297 11.15 -0.50 -19.27
C ALA A 297 10.03 -1.54 -19.29
N TYR A 298 8.98 -1.33 -18.49
CA TYR A 298 7.91 -2.28 -18.25
C TYR A 298 6.76 -2.04 -19.23
N VAL A 299 6.61 -2.98 -20.18
CA VAL A 299 5.68 -2.83 -21.29
C VAL A 299 4.25 -3.11 -20.86
N CYS A 300 3.39 -2.09 -20.95
CA CYS A 300 1.94 -2.23 -20.93
C CYS A 300 1.43 -2.20 -22.37
N PHE A 301 0.60 -3.17 -22.79
CA PHE A 301 0.13 -3.22 -24.18
C PHE A 301 -1.26 -2.62 -24.42
N ASP A 302 -2.07 -2.47 -23.37
CA ASP A 302 -3.48 -2.06 -23.46
C ASP A 302 -3.94 -1.55 -22.08
N TYR A 303 -4.71 -0.47 -22.03
CA TYR A 303 -5.22 0.13 -20.79
C TYR A 303 -6.68 -0.25 -20.50
N ARG A 304 -7.40 -0.81 -21.47
CA ARG A 304 -8.73 -1.37 -21.22
C ARG A 304 -8.64 -2.55 -20.25
N ASN A 305 -9.50 -2.55 -19.24
CA ASN A 305 -9.67 -3.57 -18.20
C ASN A 305 -10.28 -4.89 -18.73
N LYS A 306 -9.90 -5.33 -19.94
CA LYS A 306 -10.47 -6.47 -20.63
C LYS A 306 -9.83 -7.78 -20.17
N THR A 307 -10.53 -8.51 -19.30
CA THR A 307 -10.07 -9.80 -18.74
C THR A 307 -10.65 -11.03 -19.45
N GLU A 308 -11.42 -10.83 -20.52
CA GLU A 308 -12.02 -11.89 -21.35
C GLU A 308 -11.55 -11.83 -22.83
N PRO A 309 -11.48 -12.98 -23.54
CA PRO A 309 -11.15 -13.01 -24.96
C PRO A 309 -12.26 -12.38 -25.85
N PRO A 310 -11.95 -11.93 -27.08
CA PRO A 310 -10.63 -11.93 -27.72
C PRO A 310 -9.73 -10.81 -27.18
N PHE A 311 -8.48 -11.17 -26.89
CA PHE A 311 -7.41 -10.25 -26.51
C PHE A 311 -6.79 -9.64 -27.77
N LEU A 312 -6.91 -8.31 -27.92
CA LEU A 312 -6.58 -7.55 -29.13
C LEU A 312 -5.86 -6.26 -28.75
N PHE A 313 -4.81 -5.91 -29.49
CA PHE A 313 -3.89 -4.79 -29.22
C PHE A 313 -4.41 -3.44 -29.72
N SER A 314 -5.72 -3.20 -29.61
CA SER A 314 -6.38 -2.07 -30.29
C SER A 314 -5.80 -0.71 -29.90
N GLU A 315 -5.41 -0.52 -28.63
CA GLU A 315 -4.88 0.77 -28.16
C GLU A 315 -3.43 1.00 -28.59
N TRP A 316 -2.59 -0.04 -28.50
CA TRP A 316 -1.24 -0.07 -29.08
C TRP A 316 -1.22 0.29 -30.57
N GLU A 317 -2.30 -0.06 -31.27
CA GLU A 317 -2.45 0.08 -32.72
C GLU A 317 -3.17 1.39 -33.16
N LEU A 318 -3.55 2.27 -32.22
CA LEU A 318 -4.15 3.59 -32.52
C LEU A 318 -3.17 4.53 -33.26
N SER A 319 -1.93 4.61 -32.79
CA SER A 319 -0.99 5.67 -33.19
C SER A 319 0.09 5.17 -34.14
N TYR A 320 0.02 5.59 -35.39
CA TYR A 320 1.05 5.32 -36.40
C TYR A 320 2.06 6.48 -36.53
N SER A 321 3.31 6.15 -36.85
CA SER A 321 4.32 7.11 -37.30
C SER A 321 4.91 6.63 -38.63
N GLU A 322 5.23 7.56 -39.51
CA GLU A 322 5.68 7.27 -40.87
C GLU A 322 7.08 7.84 -41.09
N LYS A 323 7.94 7.06 -41.75
CA LYS A 323 9.29 7.48 -42.16
C LYS A 323 9.62 6.84 -43.50
N ASN A 324 10.04 7.64 -44.47
CA ASN A 324 10.39 7.21 -45.83
C ASN A 324 9.27 6.38 -46.51
N GLY A 325 8.00 6.78 -46.34
CA GLY A 325 6.83 6.06 -46.86
C GLY A 325 6.44 4.78 -46.12
N ILE A 326 7.20 4.37 -45.09
CA ILE A 326 6.89 3.20 -44.28
C ILE A 326 6.13 3.64 -43.03
N LYS A 327 4.85 3.28 -42.98
CA LYS A 327 3.96 3.49 -41.82
C LYS A 327 4.12 2.32 -40.84
N LYS A 328 4.51 2.61 -39.59
CA LYS A 328 4.57 1.64 -38.48
C LYS A 328 3.74 2.13 -37.29
N TYR A 329 3.35 1.23 -36.39
CA TYR A 329 2.86 1.62 -35.08
C TYR A 329 3.95 2.34 -34.27
N THR A 330 3.56 3.37 -33.53
CA THR A 330 4.51 4.24 -32.82
C THR A 330 5.06 3.55 -31.58
N SER A 331 4.25 2.76 -30.88
CA SER A 331 4.67 1.92 -29.77
C SER A 331 5.59 0.76 -30.23
N ASP A 332 5.39 0.23 -31.44
CA ASP A 332 6.36 -0.70 -32.06
C ASP A 332 7.72 -0.03 -32.33
N ILE A 333 7.74 1.24 -32.77
CA ILE A 333 8.99 2.00 -32.96
C ILE A 333 9.70 2.24 -31.61
N LEU A 334 8.97 2.53 -30.54
CA LEU A 334 9.54 2.63 -29.19
C LEU A 334 10.17 1.29 -28.78
N MET A 335 9.44 0.18 -28.91
CA MET A 335 9.96 -1.18 -28.64
C MET A 335 11.18 -1.54 -29.51
N GLU A 336 11.22 -1.10 -30.77
CA GLU A 336 12.36 -1.31 -31.66
C GLU A 336 13.63 -0.58 -31.18
N SER A 337 13.50 0.57 -30.52
CA SER A 337 14.66 1.37 -30.08
C SER A 337 15.53 0.67 -29.01
N PHE A 338 14.94 -0.24 -28.22
CA PHE A 338 15.65 -1.06 -27.23
C PHE A 338 16.55 -2.15 -27.86
N LYS A 339 16.38 -2.45 -29.16
CA LYS A 339 17.23 -3.42 -29.87
C LYS A 339 18.66 -2.91 -30.09
N SER A 340 18.88 -1.60 -29.93
CA SER A 340 20.13 -0.89 -30.20
C SER A 340 20.64 -0.08 -29.00
N ASN A 341 20.12 -0.31 -27.79
CA ASN A 341 20.61 0.31 -26.56
C ASN A 341 20.91 -0.76 -25.49
N ARG A 342 21.29 -0.33 -24.29
CA ARG A 342 21.71 -1.19 -23.17
C ARG A 342 20.60 -1.46 -22.13
N HIS A 343 19.38 -0.99 -22.39
CA HIS A 343 18.28 -1.01 -21.44
C HIS A 343 17.44 -2.29 -21.56
N GLU A 344 16.83 -2.73 -20.46
CA GLU A 344 15.97 -3.91 -20.43
C GLU A 344 14.56 -3.58 -20.92
N LEU A 345 13.95 -4.51 -21.67
CA LEU A 345 12.49 -4.58 -21.86
C LEU A 345 11.90 -5.65 -20.93
N ALA A 346 10.94 -5.24 -20.13
CA ALA A 346 10.30 -6.00 -19.05
C ALA A 346 8.77 -6.07 -19.25
N LEU A 347 8.05 -6.74 -18.33
CA LEU A 347 6.62 -7.05 -18.51
C LEU A 347 5.74 -6.35 -17.47
N HIS A 348 4.74 -5.57 -17.91
CA HIS A 348 3.66 -5.00 -17.09
C HIS A 348 2.31 -5.70 -17.38
N GLY A 349 2.33 -7.03 -17.45
CA GLY A 349 1.13 -7.85 -17.74
C GLY A 349 0.77 -7.98 -19.24
N TYR A 350 -0.52 -8.16 -19.51
CA TYR A 350 -1.09 -8.07 -20.87
C TYR A 350 -1.73 -6.70 -21.07
N ASN A 351 -2.49 -6.26 -20.08
CA ASN A 351 -3.05 -4.94 -19.90
C ASN A 351 -2.77 -4.48 -18.46
N HIS A 352 -3.08 -3.23 -18.12
CA HIS A 352 -2.92 -2.68 -16.76
C HIS A 352 -3.92 -3.24 -15.71
N GLN A 353 -4.39 -4.49 -15.87
CA GLN A 353 -5.24 -5.16 -14.87
C GLN A 353 -4.40 -6.05 -13.94
N SER A 354 -4.54 -5.84 -12.63
CA SER A 354 -3.89 -6.62 -11.58
C SER A 354 -4.06 -8.13 -11.79
N LEU A 355 -3.02 -8.93 -11.52
CA LEU A 355 -3.10 -10.40 -11.62
C LEU A 355 -3.65 -10.99 -10.33
N VAL A 356 -4.95 -10.83 -10.10
CA VAL A 356 -5.69 -11.37 -8.96
C VAL A 356 -7.00 -12.03 -9.39
N LYS A 357 -7.52 -12.91 -8.53
CA LYS A 357 -8.75 -13.66 -8.79
C LYS A 357 -10.02 -12.78 -8.89
N THR A 358 -10.07 -11.63 -8.23
CA THR A 358 -11.22 -10.70 -8.30
C THR A 358 -11.36 -10.12 -9.71
N ASP A 359 -10.26 -9.62 -10.25
CA ASP A 359 -10.18 -8.90 -11.51
C ASP A 359 -10.25 -9.87 -12.70
N TRP A 360 -9.69 -11.08 -12.52
CA TRP A 360 -9.74 -12.19 -13.47
C TRP A 360 -10.45 -13.41 -12.85
N PRO A 361 -11.80 -13.44 -12.82
CA PRO A 361 -12.55 -14.59 -12.29
C PRO A 361 -12.20 -15.93 -12.96
N ASN A 362 -11.72 -15.90 -14.20
CA ASN A 362 -11.25 -17.06 -14.96
C ASN A 362 -9.72 -17.05 -15.14
N GLN A 363 -9.00 -17.85 -14.34
CA GLN A 363 -7.54 -18.01 -14.43
C GLN A 363 -7.06 -18.43 -15.83
N LYS A 364 -7.88 -19.16 -16.62
CA LYS A 364 -7.49 -19.54 -18.00
C LYS A 364 -7.58 -18.39 -18.98
N TYR A 365 -8.39 -17.37 -18.70
CA TYR A 365 -8.36 -16.12 -19.47
C TYR A 365 -7.16 -15.26 -19.06
N MET A 366 -6.79 -15.22 -17.77
CA MET A 366 -5.55 -14.60 -17.30
C MET A 366 -4.30 -15.21 -17.96
N GLU A 367 -4.19 -16.55 -17.97
CA GLU A 367 -3.15 -17.26 -18.71
C GLU A 367 -3.17 -16.92 -20.20
N LEU A 368 -4.35 -16.82 -20.83
CA LEU A 368 -4.49 -16.57 -22.26
C LEU A 368 -4.11 -15.15 -22.67
N GLY A 369 -4.45 -14.13 -21.86
CA GLY A 369 -4.00 -12.75 -22.07
C GLY A 369 -2.48 -12.66 -22.02
N LEU A 370 -1.86 -13.21 -20.98
CA LEU A 370 -0.40 -13.29 -20.85
C LEU A 370 0.25 -14.10 -22.00
N LYS A 371 -0.32 -15.25 -22.38
CA LYS A 371 0.13 -16.03 -23.55
C LYS A 371 -0.05 -15.23 -24.87
N THR A 372 -0.99 -14.28 -24.95
CA THR A 372 -1.19 -13.39 -26.09
C THR A 372 -0.16 -12.24 -26.13
N ALA A 373 0.17 -11.60 -25.01
CA ALA A 373 1.29 -10.65 -24.91
C ALA A 373 2.61 -11.31 -25.34
N LYS A 374 2.87 -12.53 -24.86
CA LYS A 374 4.02 -13.36 -25.27
C LYS A 374 4.05 -13.68 -26.77
N LYS A 375 2.88 -13.83 -27.40
CA LYS A 375 2.73 -14.03 -28.85
C LYS A 375 3.05 -12.76 -29.63
N ARG A 376 2.56 -11.58 -29.21
CA ARG A 376 2.94 -10.27 -29.80
C ARG A 376 4.44 -10.05 -29.71
N TRP A 377 5.03 -10.27 -28.53
CA TRP A 377 6.47 -10.08 -28.29
C TRP A 377 7.36 -10.87 -29.26
N LYS A 378 7.00 -12.13 -29.52
CA LYS A 378 7.69 -12.99 -30.50
C LYS A 378 7.37 -12.60 -31.95
N GLY A 379 6.10 -12.36 -32.28
CA GLY A 379 5.65 -12.03 -33.64
C GLY A 379 6.28 -10.74 -34.17
N SER A 380 6.26 -9.68 -33.37
CA SER A 380 6.88 -8.38 -33.67
C SER A 380 8.40 -8.37 -33.45
N ARG A 381 8.99 -9.51 -33.06
CA ARG A 381 10.43 -9.73 -32.84
C ARG A 381 11.06 -8.65 -31.94
N TYR A 382 10.45 -8.28 -30.82
CA TYR A 382 10.97 -7.17 -29.99
C TYR A 382 12.34 -7.48 -29.37
N GLY A 383 12.63 -8.74 -29.05
CA GLY A 383 13.96 -9.16 -28.58
C GLY A 383 13.91 -10.50 -27.83
N LYS A 384 14.77 -10.62 -26.81
CA LYS A 384 14.66 -11.67 -25.78
C LYS A 384 13.29 -11.55 -25.08
N LEU A 385 12.79 -12.65 -24.52
CA LEU A 385 11.61 -12.58 -23.64
C LEU A 385 11.97 -11.88 -22.32
N PRO A 386 11.03 -11.16 -21.69
CA PRO A 386 11.28 -10.48 -20.42
C PRO A 386 11.57 -11.48 -19.30
N VAL A 387 12.37 -11.02 -18.33
CA VAL A 387 12.82 -11.78 -17.15
C VAL A 387 12.45 -11.11 -15.82
N THR A 388 12.19 -9.80 -15.83
CA THR A 388 11.57 -9.06 -14.73
C THR A 388 10.10 -8.74 -15.03
N TYR A 389 9.31 -8.60 -13.97
CA TYR A 389 7.88 -8.32 -14.01
C TYR A 389 7.49 -7.32 -12.92
N VAL A 390 6.62 -6.38 -13.26
CA VAL A 390 5.88 -5.53 -12.32
C VAL A 390 4.40 -5.91 -12.39
N PRO A 391 3.74 -6.18 -11.27
CA PRO A 391 2.30 -6.38 -11.25
C PRO A 391 1.56 -5.05 -11.46
N PRO A 392 0.54 -4.98 -12.35
CA PRO A 392 -0.28 -3.79 -12.50
C PRO A 392 -0.94 -3.37 -11.19
N SER A 393 -1.02 -2.04 -10.98
CA SER A 393 -1.39 -1.42 -9.71
C SER A 393 -0.56 -1.87 -8.49
N ASN A 394 0.57 -2.58 -8.72
CA ASN A 394 1.42 -3.29 -7.75
C ASN A 394 0.82 -4.59 -7.15
N THR A 395 -0.34 -5.04 -7.63
CA THR A 395 -1.17 -6.04 -6.95
C THR A 395 -1.14 -7.42 -7.66
N ILE A 396 -0.82 -8.48 -6.91
CA ILE A 396 -0.77 -9.86 -7.40
C ILE A 396 -0.98 -10.88 -6.28
N ASP A 397 -1.78 -11.92 -6.54
CA ASP A 397 -2.04 -13.03 -5.62
C ASP A 397 -1.36 -14.35 -6.07
N SER A 398 -1.56 -15.43 -5.32
CA SER A 398 -0.99 -16.75 -5.62
C SER A 398 -1.52 -17.39 -6.92
N ILE A 399 -2.75 -17.05 -7.33
CA ILE A 399 -3.36 -17.48 -8.60
C ILE A 399 -2.72 -16.72 -9.77
N GLY A 400 -2.45 -15.43 -9.56
CA GLY A 400 -1.66 -14.58 -10.45
C GLY A 400 -0.24 -15.08 -10.67
N PHE A 401 0.50 -15.40 -9.59
CA PHE A 401 1.84 -15.98 -9.71
C PHE A 401 1.84 -17.32 -10.45
N GLN A 402 0.82 -18.18 -10.22
CA GLN A 402 0.68 -19.44 -10.95
C GLN A 402 0.44 -19.22 -12.46
N ALA A 403 -0.47 -18.32 -12.82
CA ALA A 403 -0.76 -17.99 -14.21
C ALA A 403 0.43 -17.32 -14.92
N LEU A 404 1.13 -16.41 -14.23
CA LEU A 404 2.36 -15.76 -14.69
C LEU A 404 3.47 -16.79 -14.95
N GLN A 405 3.67 -17.74 -14.04
CA GLN A 405 4.65 -18.81 -14.24
C GLN A 405 4.30 -19.65 -15.46
N GLU A 406 3.05 -20.12 -15.58
CA GLU A 406 2.63 -20.99 -16.68
C GLU A 406 2.69 -20.28 -18.03
N ALA A 407 2.22 -19.03 -18.12
CA ALA A 407 2.32 -18.22 -19.34
C ALA A 407 3.77 -17.81 -19.66
N PHE A 408 4.55 -17.34 -18.68
CA PHE A 408 5.79 -16.59 -18.86
C PHE A 408 6.95 -17.17 -18.02
N LYS A 409 7.25 -18.47 -18.20
CA LYS A 409 8.37 -19.22 -17.57
C LYS A 409 9.77 -18.57 -17.63
N SER A 410 9.97 -17.52 -18.45
CA SER A 410 11.19 -16.70 -18.50
C SER A 410 11.30 -15.68 -17.36
N ILE A 411 10.17 -15.21 -16.81
CA ILE A 411 10.13 -14.29 -15.67
C ILE A 411 10.70 -15.00 -14.44
N LYS A 412 11.56 -14.29 -13.71
CA LYS A 412 12.23 -14.72 -12.49
C LYS A 412 12.16 -13.71 -11.36
N TYR A 413 11.96 -12.44 -11.68
CA TYR A 413 12.01 -11.36 -10.70
C TYR A 413 10.68 -10.61 -10.64
N ASN A 414 10.07 -10.55 -9.46
CA ASN A 414 8.85 -9.81 -9.18
C ASN A 414 9.20 -8.49 -8.47
N CYS A 415 8.65 -7.38 -8.97
CA CYS A 415 9.06 -6.03 -8.59
C CYS A 415 7.87 -5.22 -8.01
N SER A 416 7.11 -5.81 -7.08
CA SER A 416 6.04 -5.14 -6.33
C SER A 416 6.60 -4.27 -5.18
N LEU A 417 5.85 -3.98 -4.09
CA LEU A 417 6.26 -3.00 -3.08
C LEU A 417 7.00 -3.62 -1.88
N TYR A 418 8.03 -2.92 -1.38
CA TYR A 418 8.76 -3.31 -0.15
C TYR A 418 7.97 -2.95 1.12
N LEU A 419 7.20 -1.86 1.06
CA LEU A 419 6.27 -1.43 2.11
C LEU A 419 4.83 -1.78 1.70
N GLY A 420 3.83 -1.34 2.46
CA GLY A 420 2.41 -1.63 2.19
C GLY A 420 1.93 -2.96 2.80
N ASN A 421 0.82 -3.50 2.29
CA ASN A 421 0.17 -4.72 2.81
C ASN A 421 0.60 -5.97 2.03
N PHE A 422 0.96 -7.03 2.74
CA PHE A 422 1.39 -8.31 2.14
C PHE A 422 0.34 -8.95 1.22
N LYS A 423 -0.96 -8.81 1.53
CA LYS A 423 -2.04 -9.37 0.68
C LYS A 423 -2.13 -8.69 -0.68
N ASP A 424 -1.78 -7.40 -0.72
CA ASP A 424 -2.04 -6.51 -1.86
C ASP A 424 -0.77 -6.38 -2.74
N GLY A 425 0.07 -7.43 -2.76
CA GLY A 425 1.38 -7.43 -3.43
C GLY A 425 2.51 -6.70 -2.69
N GLY A 426 2.22 -5.98 -1.60
CA GLY A 426 3.21 -5.25 -0.80
C GLY A 426 3.96 -6.09 0.23
N ASP A 427 4.59 -5.40 1.20
CA ASP A 427 5.43 -5.96 2.27
C ASP A 427 6.49 -7.00 1.82
N ARG A 428 6.94 -6.95 0.56
CA ARG A 428 7.91 -7.94 0.08
C ARG A 428 9.31 -7.69 0.65
N GLU A 429 10.04 -8.78 0.84
CA GLU A 429 11.45 -8.76 1.25
C GLU A 429 12.31 -9.15 0.03
N PHE A 430 13.58 -8.76 0.01
CA PHE A 430 14.55 -9.28 -0.96
C PHE A 430 14.83 -10.76 -0.65
N ALA A 431 14.02 -11.64 -1.24
CA ALA A 431 13.88 -13.06 -0.93
C ALA A 431 13.08 -13.79 -2.03
N VAL A 432 12.97 -15.12 -1.92
CA VAL A 432 12.03 -15.92 -2.73
C VAL A 432 10.58 -15.49 -2.44
N GLU A 433 9.69 -15.51 -3.44
CA GLU A 433 8.27 -15.14 -3.28
C GLU A 433 7.51 -16.20 -2.47
N PRO A 434 6.91 -15.87 -1.30
CA PRO A 434 6.27 -16.85 -0.43
C PRO A 434 5.07 -17.59 -1.05
N TYR A 435 4.47 -17.09 -2.13
CA TYR A 435 3.43 -17.81 -2.87
C TYR A 435 3.96 -18.74 -3.98
N ASN A 436 5.19 -18.57 -4.47
CA ASN A 436 5.75 -19.38 -5.56
C ASN A 436 7.28 -19.29 -5.68
N ASP A 437 7.98 -20.37 -5.33
CA ASP A 437 9.44 -20.49 -5.31
C ASP A 437 10.16 -20.25 -6.67
N HIS A 438 9.43 -20.18 -7.78
CA HIS A 438 10.00 -19.85 -9.09
C HIS A 438 10.45 -18.37 -9.19
N PHE A 439 9.89 -17.49 -8.36
CA PHE A 439 10.16 -16.05 -8.39
C PHE A 439 10.98 -15.58 -7.18
N TYR A 440 11.79 -14.55 -7.42
CA TYR A 440 12.51 -13.80 -6.40
C TYR A 440 12.02 -12.36 -6.40
N ASN A 441 11.70 -11.84 -5.21
CA ASN A 441 11.26 -10.47 -5.02
C ASN A 441 12.44 -9.50 -5.05
N PHE A 442 12.34 -8.51 -5.93
CA PHE A 442 13.19 -7.34 -5.95
C PHE A 442 12.30 -6.08 -5.93
N PRO A 443 11.67 -5.79 -4.78
CA PRO A 443 10.60 -4.81 -4.71
C PRO A 443 11.08 -3.35 -4.80
N ARG A 444 10.14 -2.48 -5.19
CA ARG A 444 10.24 -1.02 -5.18
C ARG A 444 10.31 -0.48 -3.76
N ILE A 445 11.15 0.53 -3.54
CA ILE A 445 11.21 1.33 -2.29
C ILE A 445 10.76 2.78 -2.50
N SER A 446 10.83 3.30 -3.72
CA SER A 446 10.54 4.72 -4.00
C SER A 446 9.99 4.95 -5.41
N SER A 447 9.35 6.10 -5.66
CA SER A 447 8.82 6.46 -6.98
C SER A 447 8.63 7.97 -7.22
N GLY A 448 8.70 8.38 -8.48
CA GLY A 448 8.36 9.72 -8.98
C GLY A 448 9.55 10.70 -9.08
N TYR A 449 9.49 11.59 -10.06
CA TYR A 449 10.54 12.58 -10.35
C TYR A 449 10.84 13.57 -9.20
N VAL A 450 9.88 13.77 -8.28
CA VAL A 450 9.98 14.70 -7.15
C VAL A 450 10.11 13.89 -5.86
N MET A 451 11.34 13.51 -5.54
CA MET A 451 11.69 12.81 -4.29
C MET A 451 11.46 13.73 -3.09
N ASP A 452 10.29 13.62 -2.44
CA ASP A 452 9.98 14.37 -1.22
C ASP A 452 10.59 13.72 0.05
N GLY A 453 10.24 14.25 1.21
CA GLY A 453 10.85 13.84 2.48
C GLY A 453 10.63 12.37 2.83
N ASP A 454 9.50 11.79 2.45
CA ASP A 454 9.12 10.42 2.80
C ASP A 454 9.78 9.43 1.82
N GLU A 455 9.76 9.76 0.53
CA GLU A 455 10.48 9.05 -0.53
C GLU A 455 12.00 9.00 -0.27
N GLN A 456 12.59 10.13 0.14
CA GLN A 456 14.01 10.18 0.54
C GLN A 456 14.27 9.39 1.82
N PHE A 457 13.41 9.48 2.83
CA PHE A 457 13.55 8.69 4.05
C PHE A 457 13.54 7.18 3.77
N ASN A 458 12.55 6.70 3.00
CA ASN A 458 12.42 5.29 2.63
C ASN A 458 13.64 4.78 1.85
N ALA A 459 14.10 5.54 0.85
CA ALA A 459 15.29 5.21 0.07
C ALA A 459 16.56 5.13 0.94
N GLN A 460 16.87 6.17 1.73
CA GLN A 460 18.07 6.18 2.59
C GLN A 460 17.99 5.15 3.72
N SER A 461 16.79 4.91 4.27
CA SER A 461 16.53 3.89 5.30
C SER A 461 16.91 2.50 4.80
N LEU A 462 16.38 2.08 3.64
CA LEU A 462 16.71 0.78 3.03
C LEU A 462 18.18 0.69 2.60
N PHE A 463 18.70 1.74 1.95
CA PHE A 463 20.05 1.74 1.39
C PHE A 463 21.12 1.51 2.45
N LEU A 464 20.96 2.04 3.68
CA LEU A 464 21.95 1.91 4.74
C LEU A 464 22.27 0.44 5.13
N TYR A 465 21.29 -0.46 5.13
CA TYR A 465 21.47 -1.88 5.53
C TYR A 465 21.49 -2.89 4.37
N THR A 466 21.38 -2.43 3.12
CA THR A 466 21.38 -3.29 1.93
C THR A 466 22.28 -2.82 0.79
N GLY A 467 22.51 -1.51 0.68
CA GLY A 467 23.04 -0.86 -0.52
C GLY A 467 22.12 -0.97 -1.74
N ILE A 468 20.80 -1.10 -1.56
CA ILE A 468 19.81 -1.20 -2.64
C ILE A 468 18.94 0.07 -2.69
N TRP A 469 18.83 0.69 -3.86
CA TRP A 469 17.84 1.73 -4.16
C TRP A 469 17.07 1.37 -5.44
N ASN A 470 15.81 0.95 -5.29
CA ASN A 470 14.93 0.63 -6.41
C ASN A 470 13.83 1.71 -6.56
N HIS A 471 13.87 2.42 -7.68
CA HIS A 471 13.06 3.61 -7.93
C HIS A 471 12.33 3.54 -9.27
N PHE A 472 11.07 3.99 -9.29
CA PHE A 472 10.22 3.93 -10.48
C PHE A 472 9.76 5.33 -10.90
N ILE A 473 9.77 5.58 -12.21
CA ILE A 473 9.18 6.77 -12.83
C ILE A 473 8.35 6.33 -14.04
N HIS A 474 7.33 7.10 -14.37
CA HIS A 474 6.44 6.81 -15.49
C HIS A 474 6.50 7.98 -16.49
N PRO A 475 6.18 7.76 -17.78
CA PRO A 475 6.06 8.86 -18.74
C PRO A 475 4.79 9.69 -18.51
N ASP A 476 3.77 9.12 -17.86
CA ASP A 476 2.45 9.73 -17.63
C ASP A 476 2.37 10.59 -16.36
N ASP A 477 3.32 10.45 -15.41
CA ASP A 477 3.40 11.18 -14.13
C ASP A 477 3.08 12.67 -14.30
N VAL A 478 3.59 13.27 -15.38
CA VAL A 478 3.43 14.69 -15.73
C VAL A 478 1.97 15.14 -15.87
N TYR A 479 1.07 14.26 -16.32
CA TYR A 479 -0.35 14.54 -16.55
C TYR A 479 -1.23 14.33 -15.31
N GLN A 480 -0.73 13.67 -14.26
CA GLN A 480 -1.49 13.46 -13.02
C GLN A 480 -1.48 14.72 -12.14
N ILE A 481 -2.21 15.73 -12.60
CA ILE A 481 -2.36 17.06 -11.98
C ILE A 481 -3.80 17.30 -11.51
N LYS A 482 -4.03 18.35 -10.72
CA LYS A 482 -5.38 18.76 -10.28
C LYS A 482 -6.13 19.49 -11.41
N SER A 483 -6.56 18.75 -12.42
CA SER A 483 -7.39 19.22 -13.57
C SER A 483 -8.43 18.17 -13.95
N GLU A 484 -9.37 18.49 -14.85
CA GLU A 484 -10.37 17.53 -15.35
C GLU A 484 -9.70 16.32 -16.03
N ASP A 485 -8.73 16.57 -16.93
CA ASP A 485 -7.86 15.52 -17.53
C ASP A 485 -7.15 14.68 -16.44
N GLY A 486 -6.60 15.35 -15.42
CA GLY A 486 -5.75 14.74 -14.41
C GLY A 486 -6.51 13.98 -13.33
N ILE A 487 -7.78 14.31 -13.07
CA ILE A 487 -8.70 13.52 -12.23
C ILE A 487 -8.90 12.14 -12.85
N ALA A 488 -9.19 12.09 -14.16
CA ALA A 488 -9.35 10.84 -14.89
C ALA A 488 -8.06 10.01 -14.92
N ALA A 489 -6.90 10.68 -15.04
CA ALA A 489 -5.59 10.02 -15.01
C ALA A 489 -5.17 9.52 -13.62
N ALA A 490 -5.58 10.18 -12.52
CA ALA A 490 -5.22 9.82 -11.15
C ALA A 490 -6.13 8.75 -10.52
N GLY A 491 -7.42 8.72 -10.88
CA GLY A 491 -8.39 7.79 -10.31
C GLY A 491 -8.51 7.96 -8.79
N ASN A 492 -8.30 6.86 -8.05
CA ASN A 492 -8.42 6.83 -6.58
C ASN A 492 -7.10 7.13 -5.83
N TYR A 493 -6.04 7.55 -6.53
CA TYR A 493 -4.70 7.77 -5.95
C TYR A 493 -4.40 9.27 -5.72
N GLU A 494 -3.42 9.57 -4.85
CA GLU A 494 -2.88 10.93 -4.76
C GLU A 494 -2.13 11.30 -6.05
N TYR A 495 -2.33 12.54 -6.53
CA TYR A 495 -1.73 13.07 -7.76
C TYR A 495 -0.20 12.97 -7.79
N ARG A 496 0.37 12.17 -8.71
CA ARG A 496 1.83 12.05 -8.87
C ARG A 496 2.52 13.37 -9.25
N ASN A 497 1.82 14.30 -9.90
CA ASN A 497 2.24 15.68 -10.14
C ASN A 497 1.32 16.70 -9.39
N LYS A 498 1.16 16.50 -8.08
CA LYS A 498 0.34 17.32 -7.16
C LYS A 498 0.54 18.84 -7.21
N GLU A 499 1.70 19.30 -7.70
CA GLU A 499 2.10 20.72 -7.82
C GLU A 499 2.00 21.27 -9.26
N ASN A 500 1.59 20.47 -10.25
CA ASN A 500 1.44 20.85 -11.66
C ASN A 500 2.76 21.40 -12.30
N TYR A 501 3.86 20.69 -12.08
CA TYR A 501 5.15 20.98 -12.72
C TYR A 501 5.15 20.57 -14.20
N GLY A 502 5.80 21.36 -15.06
CA GLY A 502 6.06 20.97 -16.46
C GLY A 502 7.15 19.90 -16.56
N TRP A 503 7.49 19.45 -17.77
CA TRP A 503 8.57 18.48 -17.98
C TRP A 503 9.96 19.12 -17.85
N LYS A 504 10.21 20.21 -18.57
CA LYS A 504 11.45 20.99 -18.53
C LYS A 504 11.32 22.21 -17.62
N ILE A 505 10.25 22.98 -17.79
CA ILE A 505 9.99 24.25 -17.11
C ILE A 505 8.51 24.29 -16.70
N SER A 506 8.26 24.69 -15.47
CA SER A 506 6.91 24.82 -14.89
C SER A 506 6.30 26.19 -15.20
N LYS A 507 4.98 26.32 -15.07
CA LYS A 507 4.22 27.53 -15.44
C LYS A 507 4.65 28.81 -14.68
N ASP A 508 5.26 28.66 -13.52
CA ASP A 508 5.84 29.73 -12.69
C ASP A 508 7.29 30.10 -13.08
N GLY A 509 7.86 29.44 -14.09
CA GLY A 509 9.26 29.56 -14.48
C GLY A 509 10.23 28.72 -13.64
N SER A 510 9.74 27.98 -12.64
CA SER A 510 10.58 27.06 -11.87
C SER A 510 10.93 25.80 -12.69
N PRO A 511 11.93 25.00 -12.27
CA PRO A 511 12.29 23.77 -13.00
C PRO A 511 11.12 22.79 -13.10
N GLY A 512 11.05 22.03 -14.19
CA GLY A 512 10.10 20.93 -14.38
C GLY A 512 10.50 19.64 -13.65
N LEU A 513 9.80 18.54 -13.95
CA LEU A 513 10.04 17.22 -13.39
C LEU A 513 11.43 16.67 -13.73
N LEU A 514 11.87 16.75 -15.00
CA LEU A 514 13.15 16.18 -15.43
C LEU A 514 14.35 16.85 -14.72
N PRO A 515 14.49 18.19 -14.65
CA PRO A 515 15.60 18.80 -13.90
C PRO A 515 15.57 18.55 -12.39
N ARG A 516 14.38 18.32 -11.80
CA ARG A 516 14.25 17.97 -10.36
C ARG A 516 14.78 16.57 -10.09
N PHE A 517 14.41 15.60 -10.93
CA PHE A 517 14.93 14.22 -10.86
C PHE A 517 16.44 14.16 -11.16
N GLU A 518 16.90 14.89 -12.19
CA GLU A 518 18.32 15.06 -12.51
C GLU A 518 19.12 15.62 -11.32
N ASN A 519 18.60 16.63 -10.63
CA ASN A 519 19.25 17.19 -9.45
C ASN A 519 19.35 16.16 -8.32
N TYR A 520 18.33 15.32 -8.10
CA TYR A 520 18.39 14.26 -7.09
C TYR A 520 19.35 13.12 -7.48
N LEU A 521 19.41 12.72 -8.76
CA LEU A 521 20.43 11.77 -9.24
C LEU A 521 21.85 12.29 -8.99
N LYS A 522 22.09 13.58 -9.25
CA LYS A 522 23.34 14.27 -8.96
C LYS A 522 23.65 14.33 -7.46
N GLU A 523 22.65 14.60 -6.63
CA GLU A 523 22.76 14.57 -5.17
C GLU A 523 23.19 13.16 -4.69
N ILE A 524 22.50 12.11 -5.14
CA ILE A 524 22.76 10.73 -4.74
C ILE A 524 24.13 10.23 -5.24
N GLN A 525 24.56 10.56 -6.45
CA GLN A 525 25.92 10.24 -6.91
C GLN A 525 27.01 11.03 -6.15
N GLY A 526 26.69 12.23 -5.64
CA GLY A 526 27.57 12.97 -4.75
C GLY A 526 27.68 12.35 -3.34
N VAL A 527 26.57 11.79 -2.85
CA VAL A 527 26.49 11.10 -1.54
C VAL A 527 27.14 9.72 -1.59
N PHE A 528 26.93 8.94 -2.67
CA PHE A 528 27.48 7.60 -2.85
C PHE A 528 28.19 7.43 -4.21
N PRO A 529 29.42 7.98 -4.39
CA PRO A 529 30.15 7.94 -5.67
C PRO A 529 30.52 6.56 -6.24
N LEU A 530 30.29 5.46 -5.50
CA LEU A 530 30.52 4.09 -5.99
C LEU A 530 29.20 3.33 -6.25
N LEU A 531 28.06 4.01 -6.20
CA LEU A 531 26.75 3.41 -6.50
C LEU A 531 26.62 3.05 -7.99
N ASP A 532 26.30 1.80 -8.27
CA ASP A 532 26.17 1.25 -9.62
C ASP A 532 24.72 1.27 -10.09
N PHE A 533 24.44 1.86 -11.26
CA PHE A 533 23.08 2.06 -11.79
C PHE A 533 22.80 1.09 -12.93
N VAL A 534 22.15 -0.03 -12.60
CA VAL A 534 22.00 -1.18 -13.48
C VAL A 534 20.53 -1.45 -13.83
N THR A 535 20.28 -2.25 -14.88
CA THR A 535 18.94 -2.79 -15.15
C THR A 535 18.39 -3.54 -13.93
N VAL A 536 17.07 -3.52 -13.75
CA VAL A 536 16.37 -4.26 -12.68
C VAL A 536 16.71 -5.75 -12.74
N HIS A 537 16.85 -6.36 -13.91
CA HIS A 537 17.33 -7.74 -14.04
C HIS A 537 18.71 -7.96 -13.39
N GLN A 538 19.68 -7.11 -13.72
CA GLN A 538 21.03 -7.20 -13.16
C GLN A 538 21.04 -6.86 -11.66
N GLY A 539 20.28 -5.85 -11.23
CA GLY A 539 20.15 -5.45 -9.84
C GLY A 539 19.51 -6.52 -8.95
N ALA A 540 18.47 -7.18 -9.46
CA ALA A 540 17.82 -8.31 -8.80
C ALA A 540 18.72 -9.55 -8.73
N MET A 541 19.51 -9.83 -9.78
CA MET A 541 20.50 -10.91 -9.78
C MET A 541 21.65 -10.63 -8.80
N ASN A 542 22.24 -9.43 -8.81
CA ASN A 542 23.27 -8.99 -7.87
C ASN A 542 22.76 -9.11 -6.42
N THR A 543 21.54 -8.63 -6.17
CA THR A 543 20.87 -8.72 -4.86
C THR A 543 20.63 -10.16 -4.44
N GLN A 544 20.12 -11.03 -5.32
CA GLN A 544 19.91 -12.43 -5.02
C GLN A 544 21.23 -13.15 -4.69
N ASN A 545 22.31 -12.83 -5.38
CA ASN A 545 23.64 -13.41 -5.13
C ASN A 545 24.17 -12.94 -3.76
N TRP A 546 24.20 -11.64 -3.47
CA TRP A 546 24.56 -11.09 -2.15
C TRP A 546 23.69 -11.66 -1.01
N GLN A 547 22.39 -11.85 -1.26
CA GLN A 547 21.46 -12.39 -0.27
C GLN A 547 21.75 -13.88 0.05
N LYS A 548 22.19 -14.67 -0.92
CA LYS A 548 22.63 -16.07 -0.74
C LYS A 548 23.97 -16.20 0.00
N GLN A 549 24.91 -15.28 -0.21
CA GLN A 549 26.30 -15.40 0.25
C GLN A 549 26.48 -15.49 1.77
N SER A 550 27.38 -16.37 2.21
CA SER A 550 27.86 -16.51 3.59
C SER A 550 29.18 -15.77 3.82
N TYR A 551 29.39 -15.28 5.03
CA TYR A 551 30.57 -14.50 5.41
C TYR A 551 31.15 -14.95 6.75
N ASN A 552 32.47 -15.14 6.79
CA ASN A 552 33.24 -15.35 8.01
C ASN A 552 33.77 -14.02 8.57
N ARG A 553 33.99 -14.01 9.89
CA ARG A 553 34.49 -12.86 10.64
C ARG A 553 35.57 -13.29 11.63
N GLU A 554 36.72 -12.64 11.56
CA GLU A 554 37.86 -12.83 12.47
C GLU A 554 38.19 -11.49 13.15
N ILE A 555 38.26 -11.49 14.48
CA ILE A 555 38.51 -10.28 15.28
C ILE A 555 39.79 -10.52 16.08
N CYS A 556 40.91 -10.14 15.49
CA CYS A 556 42.23 -10.24 16.10
C CYS A 556 42.57 -8.95 16.87
N LYS A 557 43.62 -9.01 17.70
CA LYS A 557 44.18 -7.88 18.45
C LYS A 557 44.50 -6.67 17.54
N ASP A 558 44.97 -6.95 16.32
CA ASP A 558 45.56 -5.96 15.42
C ASP A 558 44.79 -5.77 14.09
N PHE A 559 43.71 -6.53 13.85
CA PHE A 559 42.80 -6.36 12.71
C PHE A 559 41.41 -7.00 12.94
N HIS A 560 40.42 -6.49 12.24
CA HIS A 560 39.16 -7.20 11.96
C HIS A 560 39.16 -7.59 10.48
N LEU A 561 39.00 -8.87 10.19
CA LEU A 561 38.86 -9.41 8.84
C LEU A 561 37.43 -9.90 8.63
N VAL A 562 36.90 -9.59 7.46
CA VAL A 562 35.63 -10.08 6.93
C VAL A 562 35.92 -10.73 5.58
N SER A 563 35.40 -11.92 5.34
CA SER A 563 35.64 -12.67 4.10
C SER A 563 34.41 -13.48 3.68
N ASN A 564 34.18 -13.58 2.38
CA ASN A 564 33.16 -14.46 1.79
C ASN A 564 33.62 -15.92 1.91
N VAL A 565 32.68 -16.85 2.16
CA VAL A 565 32.97 -18.28 2.36
C VAL A 565 33.07 -19.05 1.04
N GLU A 566 32.47 -18.53 -0.03
CA GLU A 566 32.09 -19.33 -1.20
C GLU A 566 32.93 -19.04 -2.46
N THR A 567 33.48 -17.83 -2.62
CA THR A 567 34.34 -17.46 -3.77
C THR A 567 35.39 -16.40 -3.44
N LEU A 568 36.50 -16.38 -4.19
CA LEU A 568 37.60 -15.42 -4.10
C LEU A 568 38.04 -14.89 -5.49
N GLU A 569 37.11 -14.39 -6.32
CA GLU A 569 37.45 -13.71 -7.59
C GLU A 569 36.27 -12.88 -8.13
N ASN A 570 35.75 -11.95 -7.31
CA ASN A 570 34.69 -11.01 -7.69
C ASN A 570 34.82 -9.69 -6.93
N ASP A 571 34.40 -8.60 -7.59
CA ASP A 571 34.22 -7.29 -6.96
C ASP A 571 33.17 -7.35 -5.84
N GLN A 572 33.54 -6.93 -4.63
CA GLN A 572 32.65 -6.83 -3.48
C GLN A 572 32.62 -5.42 -2.91
N TYR A 573 31.42 -4.96 -2.55
CA TYR A 573 31.17 -3.68 -1.92
C TYR A 573 30.84 -3.83 -0.44
N TRP A 574 31.33 -2.89 0.36
CA TRP A 574 31.21 -2.88 1.81
C TRP A 574 30.83 -1.50 2.33
N PHE A 575 30.07 -1.48 3.42
CA PHE A 575 29.96 -0.31 4.28
C PHE A 575 30.74 -0.50 5.59
N ASN A 576 31.28 0.60 6.11
CA ASN A 576 31.98 0.65 7.40
C ASN A 576 31.76 1.99 8.10
N TYR A 577 31.36 1.98 9.37
CA TYR A 577 31.22 3.21 10.16
C TYR A 577 32.51 3.53 10.94
N VAL A 578 32.99 4.77 10.80
CA VAL A 578 34.19 5.28 11.48
C VAL A 578 33.89 6.63 12.14
N LYS A 579 34.05 6.72 13.47
CA LYS A 579 33.88 8.00 14.22
C LYS A 579 34.95 9.02 13.78
N LYS A 580 34.63 10.31 13.79
CA LYS A 580 35.48 11.42 13.29
C LYS A 580 36.95 11.39 13.77
N LYS A 581 37.19 10.93 15.01
CA LYS A 581 38.52 10.76 15.62
C LYS A 581 39.44 9.75 14.91
N ASN A 582 38.86 8.76 14.22
CA ASN A 582 39.56 7.62 13.61
C ASN A 582 39.62 7.72 12.07
N THR A 583 38.84 8.61 11.47
CA THR A 583 38.67 8.76 10.01
C THR A 583 40.01 8.85 9.28
N ALA A 584 40.94 9.71 9.71
CA ALA A 584 42.24 9.87 9.07
C ALA A 584 43.10 8.59 9.10
N LYS A 585 43.01 7.78 10.17
CA LYS A 585 43.72 6.48 10.26
C LYS A 585 43.13 5.47 9.27
N THR A 586 41.81 5.40 9.16
CA THR A 586 41.15 4.53 8.18
C THR A 586 41.44 4.97 6.75
N GLU A 587 41.39 6.27 6.44
CA GLU A 587 41.74 6.79 5.11
C GLU A 587 43.19 6.49 4.71
N HIS A 588 44.15 6.65 5.63
CA HIS A 588 45.54 6.29 5.37
C HIS A 588 45.68 4.77 5.13
N PHE A 589 45.04 3.94 5.96
CA PHE A 589 45.03 2.49 5.77
C PHE A 589 44.45 2.08 4.40
N LEU A 590 43.28 2.59 4.02
CA LEU A 590 42.64 2.25 2.74
C LEU A 590 43.48 2.68 1.53
N LYS A 591 44.08 3.88 1.59
CA LYS A 591 45.00 4.38 0.55
C LYS A 591 46.26 3.52 0.43
N ASN A 592 46.90 3.15 1.54
CA ASN A 592 48.10 2.31 1.53
C ASN A 592 47.84 0.89 0.99
N ASN A 593 46.60 0.41 1.03
CA ASN A 593 46.18 -0.87 0.46
C ASN A 593 45.57 -0.73 -0.96
N ASN A 594 45.69 0.45 -1.60
CA ASN A 594 45.17 0.75 -2.93
C ASN A 594 43.65 0.48 -3.12
N LEU A 595 42.86 0.55 -2.05
CA LEU A 595 41.42 0.30 -2.11
C LEU A 595 40.66 1.53 -2.60
N GLN A 596 39.67 1.32 -3.48
CA GLN A 596 38.75 2.36 -3.91
C GLN A 596 37.68 2.57 -2.83
N PHE A 597 37.51 3.81 -2.36
CA PHE A 597 36.50 4.14 -1.36
C PHE A 597 35.92 5.56 -1.53
N SER A 598 34.72 5.76 -1.00
CA SER A 598 34.12 7.06 -0.72
C SER A 598 33.81 7.18 0.78
N LYS A 599 33.43 8.37 1.26
CA LYS A 599 32.96 8.56 2.65
C LYS A 599 31.84 9.59 2.72
N THR A 600 30.80 9.26 3.46
CA THR A 600 29.54 10.02 3.59
C THR A 600 29.36 10.47 5.04
N PRO A 601 28.94 11.70 5.36
CA PRO A 601 28.62 12.10 6.73
C PRO A 601 27.57 11.17 7.34
N PHE A 602 27.86 10.62 8.53
CA PHE A 602 26.99 9.67 9.21
C PHE A 602 27.29 9.61 10.72
N LEU A 603 26.26 9.69 11.56
CA LEU A 603 26.35 9.73 13.02
C LEU A 603 27.33 10.84 13.49
N GLU A 604 28.35 10.51 14.29
CA GLU A 604 29.43 11.42 14.73
C GLU A 604 30.73 11.23 13.91
N GLY A 605 30.60 10.79 12.67
CA GLY A 605 31.73 10.45 11.80
C GLY A 605 31.31 10.28 10.35
N PHE A 606 31.76 9.18 9.75
CA PHE A 606 31.49 8.88 8.34
C PHE A 606 31.15 7.40 8.12
N LEU A 607 30.25 7.17 7.17
CA LEU A 607 30.03 5.87 6.53
C LEU A 607 30.96 5.78 5.32
N PHE A 608 31.89 4.83 5.35
CA PHE A 608 32.78 4.53 4.23
C PHE A 608 32.13 3.49 3.32
N GLN A 609 32.04 3.79 2.02
CA GLN A 609 31.71 2.83 0.96
C GLN A 609 33.05 2.35 0.39
N ILE A 610 33.34 1.05 0.46
CA ILE A 610 34.64 0.48 0.08
C ILE A 610 34.40 -0.60 -0.98
N LYS A 611 35.21 -0.61 -2.04
CA LYS A 611 35.25 -1.66 -3.05
C LYS A 611 36.54 -2.48 -2.94
N THR A 612 36.43 -3.81 -3.01
CA THR A 612 37.55 -4.74 -3.06
C THR A 612 37.38 -5.70 -4.23
N SER A 613 38.46 -6.04 -4.94
CA SER A 613 38.44 -6.98 -6.09
C SER A 613 38.52 -8.45 -5.68
N ASN A 614 38.86 -8.71 -4.43
CA ASN A 614 38.65 -9.98 -3.75
C ASN A 614 37.50 -9.83 -2.75
N ALA A 615 36.79 -10.92 -2.46
CA ALA A 615 35.60 -10.91 -1.60
C ALA A 615 35.94 -10.88 -0.10
N GLN A 616 36.93 -10.08 0.29
CA GLN A 616 37.37 -9.89 1.67
C GLN A 616 37.79 -8.44 1.96
N LEU A 617 37.65 -8.02 3.22
CA LEU A 617 38.08 -6.70 3.69
C LEU A 617 38.71 -6.81 5.09
N LYS A 618 39.99 -6.45 5.18
CA LYS A 618 40.76 -6.33 6.43
C LYS A 618 40.81 -4.87 6.86
N LEU A 619 40.57 -4.58 8.15
CA LEU A 619 40.56 -3.22 8.70
C LEU A 619 41.22 -3.14 10.09
N PRO A 620 41.77 -1.98 10.49
CA PRO A 620 42.32 -1.77 11.83
C PRO A 620 41.21 -1.85 12.90
N PRO A 621 41.46 -2.46 14.07
CA PRO A 621 40.43 -2.75 15.06
C PRO A 621 40.11 -1.54 15.95
N ARG A 622 38.93 -1.57 16.59
CA ARG A 622 38.48 -0.55 17.54
C ARG A 622 39.28 -0.66 18.86
N GLN A 623 40.13 0.33 19.14
CA GLN A 623 40.85 0.41 20.42
C GLN A 623 39.89 0.72 21.59
N LEU A 624 39.56 -0.30 22.38
CA LEU A 624 38.70 -0.19 23.57
C LEU A 624 39.53 0.04 24.85
N LYS A 625 39.44 1.24 25.43
CA LYS A 625 40.02 1.54 26.76
C LYS A 625 39.11 0.97 27.85
N ARG A 626 39.42 -0.24 28.34
CA ARG A 626 38.68 -0.90 29.43
C ARG A 626 38.83 -0.15 30.76
N SER A 627 37.73 0.05 31.49
CA SER A 627 37.72 0.66 32.82
C SER A 627 37.58 -0.41 33.92
N LYS A 628 38.52 -0.43 34.87
CA LYS A 628 38.39 -1.22 36.12
C LYS A 628 37.57 -0.52 37.22
N LYS A 629 37.06 0.70 36.97
CA LYS A 629 36.31 1.51 37.96
C LYS A 629 34.82 1.51 37.62
N LEU A 630 33.99 0.99 38.54
CA LEU A 630 32.53 1.06 38.51
C LEU A 630 32.02 2.44 39.00
N LYS A 631 32.21 3.49 38.20
CA LYS A 631 31.83 4.87 38.53
C LYS A 631 30.33 5.10 38.27
N LEU A 632 29.86 4.76 37.07
CA LEU A 632 28.46 4.88 36.68
C LEU A 632 27.54 4.03 37.57
N TYR A 633 28.01 2.90 38.10
CA TYR A 633 27.21 2.09 39.04
C TYR A 633 26.99 2.80 40.39
N LYS A 634 27.99 3.53 40.90
CA LYS A 634 27.83 4.34 42.13
C LYS A 634 26.90 5.53 41.89
N GLU A 635 26.98 6.16 40.73
CA GLU A 635 26.09 7.24 40.32
C GLU A 635 24.64 6.75 40.14
N TYR A 636 24.44 5.56 39.55
CA TYR A 636 23.15 4.88 39.50
C TYR A 636 22.58 4.59 40.89
N LEU A 637 23.39 4.09 41.83
CA LEU A 637 22.92 3.86 43.20
C LEU A 637 22.49 5.17 43.90
N ALA A 638 23.21 6.27 43.69
CA ALA A 638 22.83 7.59 44.19
C ALA A 638 21.58 8.17 43.49
N PHE A 639 21.34 7.82 42.23
CA PHE A 639 20.08 8.12 41.54
C PHE A 639 18.92 7.30 42.14
N LYS A 640 19.12 6.00 42.36
CA LYS A 640 18.15 5.05 42.95
C LYS A 640 17.73 5.42 44.38
N SER A 641 18.68 5.84 45.22
CA SER A 641 18.45 6.06 46.67
C SER A 641 17.78 7.38 47.02
N LYS A 642 17.90 8.43 46.20
CA LYS A 642 17.33 9.76 46.47
C LYS A 642 15.78 9.85 46.41
N ASN A 643 15.06 8.74 46.21
CA ASN A 643 13.60 8.70 46.12
C ASN A 643 12.98 7.90 47.31
N LEU A 644 13.50 8.10 48.53
CA LEU A 644 13.04 7.41 49.75
C LEU A 644 12.43 8.36 50.82
N PHE A 645 12.43 9.68 50.58
CA PHE A 645 11.89 10.69 51.50
C PHE A 645 11.23 11.85 50.76
N SER A 646 9.91 11.78 50.57
CA SER A 646 9.06 12.96 50.32
C SER A 646 7.56 12.63 50.47
N GLN A 647 6.93 13.21 51.50
CA GLN A 647 5.48 13.50 51.57
C GLN A 647 4.48 12.32 51.52
N GLU A 648 4.52 11.46 52.55
CA GLU A 648 3.25 11.04 53.17
C GLU A 648 2.99 11.95 54.40
N ASN A 649 1.70 12.15 54.73
CA ASN A 649 1.17 13.01 55.80
C ASN A 649 1.31 14.54 55.64
N SER A 650 0.35 15.21 54.96
CA SER A 650 -0.31 16.47 55.42
C SER A 650 -1.35 17.01 54.43
N TYR A 651 -2.40 16.25 54.07
CA TYR A 651 -3.39 16.72 53.07
C TYR A 651 -4.87 16.30 53.30
N ASN A 652 -5.17 15.08 53.77
CA ASN A 652 -6.56 14.63 53.89
C ASN A 652 -7.41 15.49 54.87
N THR A 653 -6.82 16.03 55.93
CA THR A 653 -7.51 16.82 56.97
C THR A 653 -8.12 18.13 56.47
N LEU A 654 -7.58 18.73 55.40
CA LEU A 654 -8.16 19.96 54.83
C LEU A 654 -9.43 19.69 54.02
N THR A 655 -9.51 18.53 53.36
CA THR A 655 -10.70 18.15 52.58
C THR A 655 -11.91 17.97 53.50
N GLU A 656 -11.74 17.23 54.60
CA GLU A 656 -12.78 16.98 55.58
C GLU A 656 -13.23 18.27 56.29
N LYS A 657 -12.30 19.18 56.58
CA LYS A 657 -12.61 20.52 57.11
C LYS A 657 -13.50 21.32 56.15
N TYR A 658 -13.11 21.48 54.88
CA TYR A 658 -13.87 22.33 53.96
C TYR A 658 -15.25 21.74 53.60
N LEU A 659 -15.43 20.43 53.68
CA LEU A 659 -16.74 19.79 53.60
C LEU A 659 -17.64 20.13 54.80
N ALA A 660 -17.09 20.10 56.03
CA ALA A 660 -17.82 20.51 57.23
C ALA A 660 -18.16 22.02 57.24
N GLU A 661 -17.34 22.86 56.60
CA GLU A 661 -17.60 24.29 56.35
C GLU A 661 -18.52 24.55 55.12
N GLY A 662 -19.00 23.49 54.44
CA GLY A 662 -19.87 23.60 53.26
C GLY A 662 -19.18 24.05 51.97
N ASN A 663 -17.87 24.29 51.98
CA ASN A 663 -17.09 24.80 50.85
C ASN A 663 -16.62 23.66 49.93
N VAL A 664 -17.58 23.05 49.22
CA VAL A 664 -17.34 21.95 48.26
C VAL A 664 -16.28 22.28 47.18
N PRO A 665 -16.25 23.47 46.55
CA PRO A 665 -15.19 23.80 45.57
C PRO A 665 -13.77 23.72 46.14
N LEU A 666 -13.57 24.20 47.37
CA LEU A 666 -12.25 24.21 48.00
C LEU A 666 -11.86 22.80 48.49
N ALA A 667 -12.82 21.99 48.94
CA ALA A 667 -12.62 20.57 49.20
C ALA A 667 -12.20 19.78 47.94
N ILE A 668 -12.86 20.02 46.79
CA ILE A 668 -12.47 19.43 45.49
C ILE A 668 -11.04 19.84 45.12
N TYR A 669 -10.70 21.12 45.25
CA TYR A 669 -9.35 21.61 44.95
C TYR A 669 -8.29 20.89 45.79
N HIS A 670 -8.44 20.88 47.12
CA HIS A 670 -7.49 20.22 48.01
C HIS A 670 -7.41 18.71 47.75
N LEU A 671 -8.54 18.02 47.55
CA LEU A 671 -8.55 16.60 47.25
C LEU A 671 -7.87 16.28 45.91
N LYS A 672 -8.10 17.07 44.84
CA LYS A 672 -7.35 16.92 43.58
C LYS A 672 -5.84 17.02 43.84
N GLN A 673 -5.36 18.06 44.53
CA GLN A 673 -3.91 18.20 44.80
C GLN A 673 -3.35 17.05 45.66
N THR A 674 -4.10 16.61 46.68
CA THR A 674 -3.77 15.46 47.52
C THR A 674 -3.48 14.22 46.67
N LEU A 675 -4.36 13.94 45.72
CA LEU A 675 -4.25 12.78 44.85
C LEU A 675 -3.15 12.95 43.79
N LYS A 676 -2.88 14.16 43.27
CA LYS A 676 -1.71 14.37 42.39
C LYS A 676 -0.40 13.97 43.09
N ALA A 677 -0.29 14.17 44.41
CA ALA A 677 0.90 13.87 45.21
C ALA A 677 1.02 12.41 45.71
N LYS A 678 -0.09 11.70 45.96
CA LYS A 678 -0.07 10.32 46.48
C LYS A 678 -0.99 9.36 45.73
N LYS A 679 -0.66 8.06 45.75
CA LYS A 679 -1.52 7.01 45.21
C LYS A 679 -2.89 7.02 45.91
N ALA A 680 -3.95 7.16 45.13
CA ALA A 680 -5.32 7.26 45.63
C ALA A 680 -5.88 5.92 46.09
N SER A 681 -6.64 5.94 47.19
CA SER A 681 -7.51 4.83 47.57
C SER A 681 -8.80 4.82 46.74
N LYS A 682 -9.49 3.67 46.71
CA LYS A 682 -10.82 3.55 46.09
C LYS A 682 -11.83 4.56 46.69
N LYS A 683 -11.73 4.84 48.00
CA LYS A 683 -12.63 5.79 48.67
C LYS A 683 -12.42 7.20 48.15
N GLU A 684 -11.20 7.71 48.22
CA GLU A 684 -10.87 9.10 47.85
C GLU A 684 -11.23 9.46 46.39
N LEU A 685 -11.15 8.50 45.46
CA LEU A 685 -11.59 8.72 44.07
C LEU A 685 -13.12 8.77 43.92
N LEU A 686 -13.86 7.96 44.68
CA LEU A 686 -15.33 7.98 44.68
C LEU A 686 -15.88 9.18 45.46
N ASP A 687 -15.21 9.59 46.53
CA ASP A 687 -15.47 10.84 47.24
C ASP A 687 -15.29 12.03 46.29
N LEU A 688 -14.16 12.13 45.58
CA LEU A 688 -13.93 13.18 44.57
C LEU A 688 -14.96 13.17 43.44
N TYR A 689 -15.31 12.01 42.90
CA TYR A 689 -16.37 11.87 41.89
C TYR A 689 -17.71 12.40 42.41
N THR A 690 -18.04 12.11 43.67
CA THR A 690 -19.27 12.57 44.31
C THR A 690 -19.27 14.09 44.49
N TYR A 691 -18.16 14.69 44.94
CA TYR A 691 -18.05 16.14 45.12
C TYR A 691 -18.10 16.89 43.78
N LEU A 692 -17.45 16.36 42.73
CA LEU A 692 -17.56 16.86 41.36
C LEU A 692 -19.01 16.78 40.86
N GLY A 693 -19.72 15.69 41.16
CA GLY A 693 -21.14 15.53 40.86
C GLY A 693 -22.02 16.59 41.53
N TRP A 694 -21.76 16.94 42.79
CA TRP A 694 -22.43 18.05 43.50
C TRP A 694 -22.18 19.43 42.87
N GLN A 695 -21.28 19.55 41.89
CA GLN A 695 -20.96 20.79 41.18
C GLN A 695 -21.22 20.68 39.67
N GLY A 696 -21.90 19.62 39.20
CA GLY A 696 -22.17 19.39 37.77
C GLY A 696 -20.91 19.10 36.93
N LYS A 697 -19.82 18.68 37.58
CA LYS A 697 -18.46 18.58 37.01
C LYS A 697 -17.93 17.14 36.96
N SER A 698 -18.81 16.14 37.03
CA SER A 698 -18.46 14.71 37.03
C SER A 698 -17.40 14.30 35.97
N PRO A 699 -17.42 14.79 34.71
CA PRO A 699 -16.42 14.44 33.71
C PRO A 699 -14.97 14.80 34.09
N GLU A 700 -14.75 15.78 34.97
CA GLU A 700 -13.41 16.14 35.47
C GLU A 700 -12.73 15.01 36.26
N ILE A 701 -13.46 13.96 36.67
CA ILE A 701 -12.88 12.80 37.35
C ILE A 701 -11.84 12.11 36.45
N TRP A 702 -12.06 12.11 35.13
CA TRP A 702 -11.18 11.44 34.16
C TRP A 702 -9.80 12.11 34.08
N GLU A 703 -9.70 13.43 34.27
CA GLU A 703 -8.41 14.14 34.46
C GLU A 703 -7.65 13.53 35.65
N THR A 704 -8.33 13.38 36.79
CA THR A 704 -7.69 12.91 38.03
C THR A 704 -7.33 11.42 37.95
N LEU A 705 -8.17 10.59 37.32
CA LEU A 705 -7.87 9.18 37.02
C LEU A 705 -6.66 9.06 36.07
N HIS A 706 -6.56 9.92 35.05
CA HIS A 706 -5.39 9.96 34.16
C HIS A 706 -4.12 10.35 34.90
N ILE A 707 -4.17 11.33 35.81
CA ILE A 707 -3.00 11.71 36.61
C ILE A 707 -2.62 10.60 37.61
N GLN A 708 -3.59 9.87 38.18
CA GLN A 708 -3.29 8.65 38.96
C GLN A 708 -2.54 7.59 38.13
N LEU A 709 -3.02 7.35 36.91
CA LEU A 709 -2.41 6.41 35.98
C LEU A 709 -0.99 6.84 35.58
N GLN A 710 -0.78 8.13 35.30
CA GLN A 710 0.52 8.70 34.94
C GLN A 710 1.54 8.69 36.10
N ASN A 711 1.10 9.01 37.33
CA ASN A 711 2.02 9.15 38.47
C ASN A 711 2.27 7.83 39.20
N PHE A 712 1.31 6.89 39.22
CA PHE A 712 1.34 5.69 40.08
C PHE A 712 1.02 4.37 39.36
N GLY A 713 0.78 4.41 38.05
CA GLY A 713 0.50 3.25 37.21
C GLY A 713 -0.88 2.60 37.45
N PRO A 714 -1.24 1.60 36.62
CA PRO A 714 -2.54 0.93 36.71
C PRO A 714 -2.65 0.03 37.94
N SER A 715 -3.45 0.43 38.93
CA SER A 715 -3.85 -0.44 40.06
C SER A 715 -5.19 -1.13 39.82
N LYS A 716 -5.45 -2.24 40.53
CA LYS A 716 -6.74 -2.94 40.49
C LYS A 716 -7.87 -2.01 40.99
N GLU A 717 -7.55 -1.16 41.95
CA GLU A 717 -8.44 -0.22 42.62
C GLU A 717 -8.83 0.92 41.67
N LEU A 718 -7.85 1.51 40.98
CA LEU A 718 -8.03 2.56 39.98
C LEU A 718 -8.85 2.06 38.79
N ILE A 719 -8.53 0.87 38.27
CA ILE A 719 -9.28 0.26 37.18
C ILE A 719 -10.74 -0.02 37.60
N ASN A 720 -10.97 -0.58 38.79
CA ASN A 720 -12.33 -0.81 39.30
C ASN A 720 -13.14 0.48 39.47
N VAL A 721 -12.52 1.57 39.93
CA VAL A 721 -13.19 2.88 39.99
C VAL A 721 -13.54 3.37 38.59
N SER A 722 -12.62 3.28 37.62
CA SER A 722 -12.91 3.69 36.24
C SER A 722 -14.08 2.92 35.63
N ILE A 723 -14.22 1.61 35.93
CA ILE A 723 -15.36 0.79 35.47
C ILE A 723 -16.65 1.35 36.07
N SER A 724 -16.73 1.48 37.39
CA SER A 724 -17.93 1.97 38.11
C SER A 724 -18.34 3.42 37.80
N ILE A 725 -17.46 4.20 37.15
CA ILE A 725 -17.79 5.51 36.56
C ILE A 725 -18.32 5.32 35.14
N SER A 726 -17.57 4.62 34.25
CA SER A 726 -18.01 4.33 32.87
C SER A 726 -19.30 3.48 32.75
N GLU A 727 -19.73 2.84 33.84
CA GLU A 727 -21.03 2.18 33.92
C GLU A 727 -22.21 3.15 34.02
N LYS A 728 -21.96 4.37 34.54
CA LYS A 728 -22.95 5.41 34.90
C LYS A 728 -22.88 6.66 34.03
N GLU A 729 -21.70 7.02 33.56
CA GLU A 729 -21.41 8.22 32.78
C GLU A 729 -20.59 7.84 31.53
N ALA A 730 -20.80 8.56 30.42
CA ALA A 730 -20.04 8.33 29.19
C ALA A 730 -18.58 8.80 29.35
N PHE A 731 -17.68 8.25 28.51
CA PHE A 731 -16.33 8.80 28.40
C PHE A 731 -16.37 10.20 27.76
N PRO A 732 -15.53 11.16 28.22
CA PRO A 732 -15.53 12.53 27.69
C PRO A 732 -15.24 12.64 26.19
N ASN A 733 -14.46 11.70 25.63
CA ASN A 733 -14.18 11.58 24.20
C ASN A 733 -13.63 10.17 23.87
N LYS A 734 -13.46 9.87 22.58
CA LYS A 734 -12.94 8.58 22.09
C LYS A 734 -11.48 8.31 22.49
N GLU A 735 -10.66 9.32 22.79
CA GLU A 735 -9.25 9.12 23.21
C GLU A 735 -9.17 8.60 24.66
N VAL A 736 -9.90 9.24 25.58
CA VAL A 736 -10.05 8.80 26.97
C VAL A 736 -10.68 7.40 27.01
N ALA A 737 -11.74 7.16 26.23
CA ALA A 737 -12.35 5.84 26.08
C ALA A 737 -11.32 4.78 25.63
N LYS A 738 -10.45 5.09 24.66
CA LYS A 738 -9.46 4.15 24.11
C LYS A 738 -8.45 3.73 25.18
N VAL A 739 -7.93 4.68 25.95
CA VAL A 739 -6.98 4.39 27.04
C VAL A 739 -7.65 3.57 28.14
N TRP A 740 -8.82 4.00 28.62
CA TRP A 740 -9.45 3.34 29.77
C TRP A 740 -10.04 1.98 29.46
N LEU A 741 -10.79 1.82 28.35
CA LEU A 741 -11.32 0.51 27.96
C LEU A 741 -10.19 -0.51 27.72
N GLN A 742 -9.03 -0.10 27.20
CA GLN A 742 -7.87 -0.99 27.07
C GLN A 742 -7.30 -1.39 28.44
N LEU A 743 -7.19 -0.49 29.41
CA LEU A 743 -6.73 -0.82 30.77
C LEU A 743 -7.72 -1.73 31.51
N GLN A 744 -9.02 -1.47 31.33
CA GLN A 744 -10.09 -2.27 31.91
C GLN A 744 -10.12 -3.70 31.30
N LEU A 745 -9.99 -3.84 29.98
CA LEU A 745 -9.91 -5.14 29.30
C LEU A 745 -8.61 -5.89 29.60
N ASN A 746 -7.47 -5.21 29.76
CA ASN A 746 -6.23 -5.84 30.23
C ASN A 746 -6.40 -6.50 31.62
N LYS A 747 -7.28 -5.93 32.47
CA LYS A 747 -7.52 -6.44 33.83
C LYS A 747 -8.66 -7.44 33.91
N TYR A 748 -9.67 -7.28 33.06
CA TYR A 748 -10.91 -8.06 33.04
C TYR A 748 -11.23 -8.53 31.61
N PRO A 749 -10.35 -9.33 30.96
CA PRO A 749 -10.48 -9.69 29.55
C PRO A 749 -11.72 -10.54 29.22
N THR A 750 -12.36 -11.11 30.23
CA THR A 750 -13.60 -11.90 30.12
C THR A 750 -14.88 -11.09 30.37
N ASN A 751 -14.79 -9.79 30.65
CA ASN A 751 -15.98 -8.95 30.84
C ASN A 751 -16.62 -8.60 29.49
N THR A 752 -17.69 -9.30 29.15
CA THR A 752 -18.40 -9.20 27.87
C THR A 752 -19.06 -7.85 27.62
N LEU A 753 -19.40 -7.09 28.66
CA LEU A 753 -19.90 -5.72 28.49
C LEU A 753 -18.76 -4.77 28.11
N LEU A 754 -17.59 -4.87 28.75
CA LEU A 754 -16.42 -4.06 28.37
C LEU A 754 -15.90 -4.41 26.96
N GLN A 755 -15.96 -5.69 26.59
CA GLN A 755 -15.68 -6.14 25.23
C GLN A 755 -16.60 -5.47 24.22
N LEU A 756 -17.92 -5.49 24.46
CA LEU A 756 -18.91 -4.85 23.58
C LEU A 756 -18.74 -3.32 23.52
N THR A 757 -18.49 -2.65 24.65
CA THR A 757 -18.24 -1.20 24.67
C THR A 757 -16.98 -0.82 23.87
N TYR A 758 -15.91 -1.62 23.97
CA TYR A 758 -14.70 -1.43 23.16
C TYR A 758 -14.95 -1.66 21.66
N LEU A 759 -15.68 -2.72 21.30
CA LEU A 759 -16.08 -2.98 19.91
C LEU A 759 -16.88 -1.80 19.33
N ALA A 760 -17.91 -1.32 20.03
CA ALA A 760 -18.75 -0.21 19.59
C ALA A 760 -17.96 1.09 19.35
N ASN A 761 -16.89 1.31 20.13
CA ASN A 761 -16.06 2.51 20.04
C ASN A 761 -14.88 2.39 19.04
N PHE A 762 -14.36 1.18 18.77
CA PHE A 762 -13.08 0.97 18.07
C PHE A 762 -12.98 -0.21 17.08
N GLY A 763 -14.02 -1.05 16.94
CA GLY A 763 -14.01 -2.20 16.03
C GLY A 763 -13.27 -3.45 16.54
N VAL A 764 -13.13 -4.46 15.67
CA VAL A 764 -12.86 -5.89 16.01
C VAL A 764 -11.60 -6.14 16.86
N TYR A 765 -10.56 -5.32 16.73
CA TYR A 765 -9.20 -5.67 17.14
C TYR A 765 -8.84 -5.19 18.54
N TYR A 766 -8.82 -6.14 19.48
CA TYR A 766 -8.14 -5.99 20.76
C TYR A 766 -6.91 -6.90 20.82
N GLN A 767 -5.71 -6.29 20.84
CA GLN A 767 -4.42 -7.00 20.93
C GLN A 767 -4.22 -8.11 19.89
N ASP A 768 -4.76 -7.91 18.68
CA ASP A 768 -4.72 -8.85 17.56
C ASP A 768 -5.31 -10.23 17.89
N GLN A 769 -6.24 -10.28 18.86
CA GLN A 769 -7.14 -11.40 19.08
C GLN A 769 -8.55 -10.96 18.67
N PRO A 770 -9.30 -11.80 17.92
CA PRO A 770 -10.73 -11.56 17.75
C PRO A 770 -11.39 -11.66 19.13
N ILE A 771 -12.13 -10.62 19.52
CA ILE A 771 -12.94 -10.67 20.73
C ILE A 771 -13.95 -11.83 20.60
N SER A 772 -14.13 -12.61 21.67
CA SER A 772 -14.89 -13.87 21.59
C SER A 772 -16.38 -13.62 21.33
N ILE A 773 -16.75 -13.71 20.05
CA ILE A 773 -18.13 -13.66 19.51
C ILE A 773 -19.06 -14.45 20.43
N LEU A 774 -18.73 -15.73 20.68
CA LEU A 774 -19.53 -16.65 21.48
C LEU A 774 -19.88 -16.15 22.89
N SER A 775 -18.99 -15.37 23.53
CA SER A 775 -19.29 -14.77 24.85
C SER A 775 -20.19 -13.54 24.75
N ILE A 776 -20.09 -12.75 23.68
CA ILE A 776 -21.02 -11.63 23.42
C ILE A 776 -22.38 -12.18 23.01
N THR A 777 -22.45 -13.20 22.15
CA THR A 777 -23.70 -13.90 21.78
C THR A 777 -24.44 -14.44 23.01
N ASN A 778 -23.75 -14.75 24.11
CA ASN A 778 -24.37 -15.11 25.39
C ASN A 778 -24.87 -13.89 26.19
N LEU A 779 -24.21 -12.72 26.09
CA LEU A 779 -24.74 -11.45 26.61
C LEU A 779 -26.04 -11.05 25.89
N LEU A 780 -26.16 -11.30 24.58
CA LEU A 780 -27.35 -11.00 23.79
C LEU A 780 -28.61 -11.76 24.26
N LYS A 781 -28.43 -12.91 24.93
CA LYS A 781 -29.51 -13.74 25.49
C LYS A 781 -30.05 -13.21 26.82
N ASP A 782 -29.35 -12.29 27.47
CA ASP A 782 -29.73 -11.72 28.76
C ASP A 782 -30.67 -10.53 28.57
N SER A 783 -31.98 -10.80 28.65
CA SER A 783 -33.03 -9.80 28.47
C SER A 783 -32.97 -8.64 29.49
N SER A 784 -32.32 -8.82 30.64
CA SER A 784 -32.13 -7.73 31.61
C SER A 784 -31.17 -6.64 31.11
N LYS A 785 -30.38 -6.91 30.08
CA LYS A 785 -29.35 -6.00 29.54
C LYS A 785 -29.71 -5.42 28.17
N HIS A 786 -30.83 -5.82 27.57
CA HIS A 786 -31.21 -5.48 26.19
C HIS A 786 -31.10 -3.98 25.86
N ASN A 787 -31.54 -3.06 26.74
CA ASN A 787 -31.45 -1.62 26.46
C ASN A 787 -30.00 -1.10 26.36
N LYS A 788 -29.09 -1.48 27.26
CA LYS A 788 -27.69 -1.03 27.22
C LYS A 788 -26.91 -1.74 26.11
N THR A 789 -27.25 -3.00 25.85
CA THR A 789 -26.69 -3.81 24.76
C THR A 789 -27.13 -3.30 23.39
N LYS A 790 -28.40 -2.88 23.21
CA LYS A 790 -28.92 -2.35 21.94
C LYS A 790 -28.15 -1.11 21.49
N ASN A 791 -28.02 -0.08 22.33
CA ASN A 791 -27.35 1.16 21.91
C ASN A 791 -25.90 0.92 21.45
N LEU A 792 -25.17 0.02 22.12
CA LEU A 792 -23.81 -0.36 21.73
C LEU A 792 -23.76 -1.19 20.43
N LEU A 793 -24.81 -1.96 20.16
CA LEU A 793 -24.95 -2.74 18.92
C LEU A 793 -25.34 -1.87 17.73
N ASP A 794 -26.22 -0.89 17.93
CA ASP A 794 -26.58 0.09 16.91
C ASP A 794 -25.35 0.97 16.58
N GLU A 795 -24.59 1.41 17.60
CA GLU A 795 -23.31 2.10 17.43
C GLU A 795 -22.26 1.23 16.72
N LEU A 796 -22.19 -0.07 17.03
CA LEU A 796 -21.30 -1.02 16.36
C LEU A 796 -21.70 -1.26 14.89
N SER A 797 -23.00 -1.42 14.61
CA SER A 797 -23.53 -1.61 13.25
C SER A 797 -23.25 -0.41 12.36
N TYR A 798 -23.38 0.80 12.91
CA TYR A 798 -23.17 2.05 12.17
C TYR A 798 -21.67 2.37 11.97
N ASN A 799 -20.86 2.30 13.01
CA ASN A 799 -19.43 2.67 12.91
C ASN A 799 -18.55 1.55 12.33
N TYR A 800 -18.92 0.28 12.51
CA TYR A 800 -18.10 -0.89 12.18
C TYR A 800 -18.93 -2.04 11.57
N PRO A 801 -19.61 -1.83 10.43
CA PRO A 801 -20.54 -2.79 9.83
C PRO A 801 -19.97 -4.22 9.68
N SER A 802 -18.73 -4.36 9.20
CA SER A 802 -18.07 -5.67 9.08
C SER A 802 -17.82 -6.37 10.43
N ALA A 803 -17.58 -5.61 11.50
CA ALA A 803 -17.43 -6.14 12.86
C ALA A 803 -18.76 -6.66 13.42
N PHE A 804 -19.85 -5.97 13.09
CA PHE A 804 -21.21 -6.39 13.44
C PHE A 804 -21.61 -7.65 12.68
N LEU A 805 -21.37 -7.72 11.36
CA LEU A 805 -21.58 -8.92 10.55
C LEU A 805 -20.85 -10.15 11.12
N ASP A 806 -19.58 -10.01 11.49
CA ASP A 806 -18.79 -11.08 12.10
C ASP A 806 -19.36 -11.55 13.45
N LEU A 807 -20.02 -10.67 14.20
CA LEU A 807 -20.69 -10.96 15.47
C LEU A 807 -22.05 -11.66 15.29
N ILE A 808 -22.78 -11.38 14.20
CA ILE A 808 -24.14 -11.90 13.98
C ILE A 808 -24.23 -13.12 13.03
N LYS A 809 -23.16 -13.49 12.32
CA LYS A 809 -23.19 -14.53 11.27
C LYS A 809 -23.72 -15.90 11.72
N ASP A 810 -23.53 -16.25 12.99
CA ASP A 810 -23.98 -17.51 13.60
C ASP A 810 -25.40 -17.41 14.22
N LEU A 811 -26.08 -16.26 14.08
CA LEU A 811 -27.43 -16.05 14.59
C LEU A 811 -28.48 -16.55 13.59
N SER A 812 -29.37 -17.42 14.05
CA SER A 812 -30.55 -17.82 13.27
C SER A 812 -31.53 -16.65 13.11
N PRO A 813 -32.04 -16.39 11.88
CA PRO A 813 -33.12 -15.43 11.66
C PRO A 813 -34.34 -15.71 12.53
N CYS A 814 -35.12 -14.67 12.84
CA CYS A 814 -36.37 -14.76 13.60
C CYS A 814 -36.24 -15.31 15.05
N ALA A 815 -35.03 -15.53 15.56
CA ALA A 815 -34.83 -16.02 16.93
C ALA A 815 -35.29 -14.98 17.97
N LYS A 816 -36.25 -15.37 18.83
CA LYS A 816 -36.93 -14.49 19.81
C LYS A 816 -35.98 -13.69 20.74
N ASN A 817 -34.77 -14.17 20.96
CA ASN A 817 -33.79 -13.51 21.83
C ASN A 817 -33.16 -12.26 21.19
N TYR A 818 -33.22 -12.11 19.86
CA TYR A 818 -32.51 -11.07 19.10
C TYR A 818 -33.41 -10.29 18.13
N SER A 819 -34.74 -10.47 18.20
CA SER A 819 -35.69 -9.80 17.28
C SER A 819 -35.60 -8.28 17.31
N PHE A 820 -35.12 -7.68 18.41
CA PHE A 820 -34.89 -6.23 18.54
C PHE A 820 -33.79 -5.67 17.61
N LEU A 821 -33.03 -6.55 16.93
CA LEU A 821 -32.00 -6.22 15.94
C LEU A 821 -32.44 -6.50 14.49
N ALA A 822 -33.59 -7.13 14.28
CA ALA A 822 -33.95 -7.72 12.98
C ALA A 822 -33.97 -6.72 11.82
N GLU A 823 -34.39 -5.48 12.06
CA GLU A 823 -34.39 -4.38 11.08
C GLU A 823 -32.96 -4.02 10.65
N ASN A 824 -32.10 -3.67 11.61
CA ASN A 824 -30.70 -3.30 11.37
C ASN A 824 -29.93 -4.44 10.70
N ILE A 825 -30.16 -5.70 11.12
CA ILE A 825 -29.56 -6.89 10.50
C ILE A 825 -30.03 -7.05 9.04
N THR A 826 -31.32 -6.80 8.76
CA THR A 826 -31.87 -6.97 7.41
C THR A 826 -31.26 -5.97 6.44
N TRP A 827 -31.24 -4.68 6.82
CA TRP A 827 -30.61 -3.63 6.01
C TRP A 827 -29.11 -3.88 5.83
N LEU A 828 -28.39 -4.20 6.90
CA LEU A 828 -26.95 -4.42 6.81
C LEU A 828 -26.57 -5.60 5.89
N TYR A 829 -27.36 -6.69 5.87
CA TYR A 829 -27.14 -7.76 4.90
C TYR A 829 -27.48 -7.34 3.46
N ALA A 830 -28.44 -6.44 3.25
CA ALA A 830 -28.74 -5.91 1.92
C ALA A 830 -27.65 -4.95 1.41
N ASP A 831 -27.14 -4.08 2.29
CA ASP A 831 -26.06 -3.13 2.00
C ASP A 831 -24.71 -3.82 1.72
N ASN A 832 -24.57 -5.10 2.10
CA ASN A 832 -23.41 -5.95 1.83
C ASN A 832 -23.70 -7.03 0.77
N GLU A 833 -24.75 -6.85 -0.04
CA GLU A 833 -25.16 -7.74 -1.15
C GLU A 833 -25.49 -9.20 -0.73
N GLU A 834 -25.59 -9.49 0.57
CA GLU A 834 -25.99 -10.79 1.12
C GLU A 834 -27.53 -10.97 1.10
N TYR A 835 -28.13 -10.71 -0.05
CA TYR A 835 -29.58 -10.61 -0.25
C TYR A 835 -30.37 -11.82 0.26
N SER A 836 -29.84 -13.05 0.13
CA SER A 836 -30.45 -14.27 0.70
C SER A 836 -30.62 -14.21 2.22
N LYS A 837 -29.69 -13.56 2.93
CA LYS A 837 -29.77 -13.34 4.38
C LYS A 837 -30.71 -12.19 4.72
N ALA A 838 -30.68 -11.09 3.95
CA ALA A 838 -31.63 -9.98 4.11
C ALA A 838 -33.08 -10.47 3.99
N VAL A 839 -33.41 -11.27 2.97
CA VAL A 839 -34.72 -11.89 2.76
C VAL A 839 -35.08 -12.94 3.83
N ALA A 840 -34.10 -13.51 4.52
CA ALA A 840 -34.34 -14.41 5.65
C ALA A 840 -34.68 -13.64 6.94
N TRP A 841 -34.02 -12.50 7.19
CA TRP A 841 -34.25 -11.66 8.36
C TRP A 841 -35.45 -10.72 8.23
N SER A 842 -35.80 -10.27 7.02
CA SER A 842 -36.96 -9.40 6.76
C SER A 842 -38.28 -10.00 7.29
N LYS A 843 -38.37 -11.33 7.34
CA LYS A 843 -39.52 -12.11 7.85
C LYS A 843 -39.84 -11.92 9.34
N CYS A 844 -39.01 -11.20 10.10
CA CYS A 844 -39.26 -10.86 11.50
C CYS A 844 -39.17 -9.36 11.81
N THR A 845 -39.28 -8.51 10.78
CA THR A 845 -39.31 -7.04 10.91
C THR A 845 -40.19 -6.43 9.80
N THR A 846 -40.30 -5.11 9.73
CA THR A 846 -41.18 -4.39 8.80
C THR A 846 -40.37 -3.72 7.69
N ILE A 847 -40.11 -4.43 6.60
CA ILE A 847 -39.44 -3.89 5.40
C ILE A 847 -40.47 -3.70 4.27
N ASN A 848 -40.29 -2.68 3.43
CA ASN A 848 -41.07 -2.52 2.19
C ASN A 848 -40.93 -3.76 1.30
N GLN A 849 -42.06 -4.31 0.88
CA GLN A 849 -42.18 -5.44 -0.05
C GLN A 849 -41.31 -5.27 -1.30
N GLU A 850 -41.25 -4.07 -1.88
CA GLU A 850 -40.46 -3.77 -3.08
C GLU A 850 -38.96 -4.08 -2.91
N ASN A 851 -38.40 -3.79 -1.73
CA ASN A 851 -37.00 -4.09 -1.43
C ASN A 851 -36.78 -5.60 -1.30
N ILE A 852 -37.72 -6.31 -0.66
CA ILE A 852 -37.69 -7.78 -0.57
C ILE A 852 -37.75 -8.41 -1.97
N GLU A 853 -38.56 -7.87 -2.87
CA GLU A 853 -38.62 -8.31 -4.27
C GLU A 853 -37.29 -8.07 -5.00
N ASN A 854 -36.73 -6.86 -4.90
CA ASN A 854 -35.43 -6.52 -5.49
C ASN A 854 -34.32 -7.46 -5.00
N TRP A 855 -34.26 -7.75 -3.70
CA TRP A 855 -33.27 -8.67 -3.13
C TRP A 855 -33.45 -10.12 -3.63
N ARG A 856 -34.69 -10.61 -3.79
CA ARG A 856 -34.96 -11.96 -4.34
C ARG A 856 -34.57 -12.07 -5.82
N ILE A 857 -34.76 -11.00 -6.60
CA ILE A 857 -34.30 -10.93 -7.99
C ILE A 857 -32.78 -11.08 -8.06
N GLN A 858 -32.04 -10.38 -7.19
CA GLN A 858 -30.57 -10.43 -7.15
C GLN A 858 -30.01 -11.81 -6.72
N THR A 859 -30.76 -12.61 -5.95
CA THR A 859 -30.38 -14.01 -5.64
C THR A 859 -30.72 -15.00 -6.77
N GLY A 860 -31.31 -14.52 -7.88
CA GLY A 860 -31.78 -15.37 -8.97
C GLY A 860 -33.13 -16.05 -8.70
N GLU A 861 -33.83 -15.70 -7.62
CA GLU A 861 -35.19 -16.16 -7.32
C GLU A 861 -36.21 -15.18 -7.92
N PHE A 862 -36.35 -15.18 -9.25
CA PHE A 862 -37.20 -14.23 -9.99
C PHE A 862 -38.55 -14.81 -10.46
N ASP A 863 -38.73 -16.14 -10.47
CA ASP A 863 -39.94 -16.78 -11.04
C ASP A 863 -41.24 -16.39 -10.31
N PHE A 864 -41.15 -16.00 -9.03
CA PHE A 864 -42.32 -15.51 -8.28
C PHE A 864 -42.96 -14.25 -8.92
N LEU A 865 -42.16 -13.41 -9.60
CA LEU A 865 -42.67 -12.23 -10.29
C LEU A 865 -43.67 -12.59 -11.39
N LYS A 866 -43.60 -13.80 -11.96
CA LYS A 866 -44.54 -14.23 -13.00
C LYS A 866 -45.99 -14.24 -12.51
N GLU A 867 -46.20 -14.46 -11.21
CA GLU A 867 -47.51 -14.46 -10.57
C GLU A 867 -47.78 -13.14 -9.81
N THR A 868 -46.76 -12.50 -9.22
CA THR A 868 -46.97 -11.30 -8.38
C THR A 868 -46.77 -9.96 -9.11
N ASN A 869 -45.94 -9.90 -10.15
CA ASN A 869 -45.55 -8.66 -10.83
C ASN A 869 -45.04 -8.94 -12.27
N TYR A 870 -45.96 -9.37 -13.14
CA TYR A 870 -45.63 -9.81 -14.50
C TYR A 870 -44.87 -8.79 -15.37
N PRO A 871 -45.09 -7.46 -15.28
CA PRO A 871 -44.28 -6.49 -16.02
C PRO A 871 -42.80 -6.54 -15.61
N LYS A 872 -42.52 -6.59 -14.31
CA LYS A 872 -41.16 -6.69 -13.75
C LYS A 872 -40.49 -8.05 -14.06
N TYR A 873 -41.28 -9.12 -14.19
CA TYR A 873 -40.81 -10.42 -14.71
C TYR A 873 -40.33 -10.29 -16.16
N VAL A 874 -41.11 -9.63 -17.03
CA VAL A 874 -40.78 -9.44 -18.44
C VAL A 874 -39.55 -8.53 -18.62
N GLU A 875 -39.49 -7.41 -17.89
CA GLU A 875 -38.34 -6.50 -17.83
C GLU A 875 -37.05 -7.23 -17.42
N TYR A 876 -37.08 -7.96 -16.30
CA TYR A 876 -35.94 -8.74 -15.83
C TYR A 876 -35.51 -9.79 -16.87
N LEU A 877 -36.46 -10.49 -17.50
CA LEU A 877 -36.14 -11.48 -18.53
C LEU A 877 -35.55 -10.84 -19.79
N LEU A 878 -35.99 -9.67 -20.24
CA LEU A 878 -35.42 -9.01 -21.43
C LEU A 878 -33.96 -8.63 -21.20
N TYR A 879 -33.66 -7.99 -20.07
CA TYR A 879 -32.30 -7.56 -19.74
C TYR A 879 -31.34 -8.74 -19.48
N ASN A 880 -31.77 -9.74 -18.68
CA ASN A 880 -30.86 -10.79 -18.19
C ASN A 880 -30.91 -12.09 -19.02
N LYS A 881 -32.02 -12.36 -19.70
CA LYS A 881 -32.30 -13.64 -20.39
C LYS A 881 -33.14 -13.42 -21.67
N PRO A 882 -32.74 -12.56 -22.62
CA PRO A 882 -33.62 -12.12 -23.72
C PRO A 882 -34.21 -13.28 -24.53
N ARG A 883 -33.46 -14.37 -24.76
CA ARG A 883 -33.96 -15.59 -25.43
C ARG A 883 -35.07 -16.33 -24.65
N GLN A 884 -35.17 -16.15 -23.33
CA GLN A 884 -36.28 -16.63 -22.50
C GLN A 884 -37.46 -15.64 -22.56
N ALA A 885 -37.22 -14.32 -22.50
CA ALA A 885 -38.26 -13.30 -22.69
C ALA A 885 -39.01 -13.49 -24.01
N LEU A 886 -38.29 -13.59 -25.12
CA LEU A 886 -38.88 -13.78 -26.45
C LEU A 886 -39.66 -15.08 -26.55
N ARG A 887 -39.25 -16.16 -25.86
CA ARG A 887 -40.00 -17.44 -25.81
C ARG A 887 -41.26 -17.37 -24.96
N GLU A 888 -41.23 -16.62 -23.87
CA GLU A 888 -42.41 -16.33 -23.04
C GLU A 888 -43.43 -15.49 -23.85
N LEU A 889 -42.94 -14.52 -24.63
CA LEU A 889 -43.78 -13.53 -25.32
C LEU A 889 -44.22 -13.92 -26.74
N ILE A 890 -43.58 -14.89 -27.41
CA ILE A 890 -43.83 -15.20 -28.84
C ILE A 890 -45.29 -15.58 -29.14
N ASN A 891 -45.95 -16.28 -28.22
CA ASN A 891 -47.34 -16.73 -28.35
C ASN A 891 -48.34 -15.74 -27.75
N ASN A 892 -47.87 -14.72 -27.02
CA ASN A 892 -48.74 -13.72 -26.44
C ASN A 892 -49.25 -12.80 -27.55
N LYS A 893 -50.50 -12.37 -27.43
CA LYS A 893 -51.07 -11.33 -28.30
C LYS A 893 -50.50 -9.97 -27.86
N PRO A 894 -49.86 -9.20 -28.75
CA PRO A 894 -49.40 -7.86 -28.40
C PRO A 894 -50.57 -6.94 -28.05
N CYS A 895 -50.26 -5.87 -27.33
CA CYS A 895 -51.19 -4.86 -26.82
C CYS A 895 -52.28 -5.36 -25.85
N THR A 896 -52.35 -6.66 -25.51
CA THR A 896 -53.29 -7.19 -24.49
C THR A 896 -52.65 -7.48 -23.13
N LEU A 897 -51.35 -7.21 -22.96
CA LEU A 897 -50.65 -7.29 -21.68
C LEU A 897 -50.52 -5.89 -21.07
N GLN A 898 -50.69 -5.77 -19.76
CA GLN A 898 -50.50 -4.51 -19.02
C GLN A 898 -49.00 -4.21 -18.81
N LEU A 899 -48.30 -3.87 -19.89
CA LEU A 899 -46.89 -3.45 -19.92
C LEU A 899 -46.79 -1.96 -20.24
N SER A 900 -45.77 -1.26 -19.74
CA SER A 900 -45.51 0.14 -20.13
C SER A 900 -45.10 0.26 -21.60
N SER A 901 -45.36 1.40 -22.23
CA SER A 901 -45.02 1.63 -23.65
C SER A 901 -43.53 1.48 -23.93
N SER A 902 -42.66 1.86 -22.99
CA SER A 902 -41.20 1.62 -23.09
C SER A 902 -40.86 0.14 -23.14
N LEU A 903 -41.45 -0.66 -22.24
CA LEU A 903 -41.22 -2.10 -22.20
C LEU A 903 -41.77 -2.80 -23.46
N GLN A 904 -42.87 -2.31 -24.03
CA GLN A 904 -43.39 -2.79 -25.32
C GLN A 904 -42.48 -2.43 -26.50
N GLN A 905 -41.86 -1.25 -26.47
CA GLN A 905 -40.82 -0.83 -27.43
C GLN A 905 -39.57 -1.71 -27.33
N ASP A 906 -39.07 -1.99 -26.12
CA ASP A 906 -37.91 -2.86 -25.91
C ASP A 906 -38.16 -4.30 -26.40
N ILE A 907 -39.39 -4.81 -26.22
CA ILE A 907 -39.82 -6.10 -26.78
C ILE A 907 -39.81 -6.07 -28.33
N ALA A 908 -40.30 -4.99 -28.95
CA ALA A 908 -40.31 -4.85 -30.40
C ALA A 908 -38.88 -4.90 -30.98
N TYR A 909 -37.95 -4.11 -30.44
CA TYR A 909 -36.54 -4.16 -30.84
C TYR A 909 -35.90 -5.53 -30.55
N SER A 910 -36.18 -6.15 -29.41
CA SER A 910 -35.67 -7.50 -29.08
C SER A 910 -36.11 -8.58 -30.09
N PHE A 911 -37.33 -8.50 -30.63
CA PHE A 911 -37.77 -9.38 -31.74
C PHE A 911 -37.11 -9.02 -33.08
N ALA A 912 -36.76 -7.75 -33.32
CA ALA A 912 -36.08 -7.32 -34.53
C ALA A 912 -34.62 -7.80 -34.58
N GLU A 913 -33.89 -7.70 -33.46
CA GLU A 913 -32.50 -8.20 -33.35
C GLU A 913 -32.39 -9.71 -33.62
N THR A 914 -33.44 -10.48 -33.34
CA THR A 914 -33.50 -11.91 -33.65
C THR A 914 -34.05 -12.21 -35.06
N GLY A 915 -34.08 -11.23 -35.97
CA GLY A 915 -34.61 -11.38 -37.34
C GLY A 915 -36.11 -11.66 -37.40
N THR A 916 -36.84 -11.49 -36.29
CA THR A 916 -38.24 -11.89 -36.13
C THR A 916 -39.19 -10.73 -36.46
N HIS A 917 -38.89 -10.02 -37.55
CA HIS A 917 -39.46 -8.72 -37.93
C HIS A 917 -40.99 -8.66 -37.92
N ARG A 918 -41.69 -9.77 -38.22
CA ARG A 918 -43.17 -9.82 -38.11
C ARG A 918 -43.65 -9.58 -36.67
N LYS A 919 -43.00 -10.19 -35.67
CA LYS A 919 -43.33 -9.96 -34.27
C LYS A 919 -42.88 -8.59 -33.79
N ALA A 920 -41.72 -8.10 -34.24
CA ALA A 920 -41.28 -6.74 -33.98
C ALA A 920 -42.35 -5.71 -34.42
N LEU A 921 -42.87 -5.86 -35.65
CA LEU A 921 -43.99 -5.08 -36.16
C LEU A 921 -45.25 -5.24 -35.30
N GLU A 922 -45.72 -6.45 -35.02
CA GLU A 922 -46.91 -6.68 -34.17
C GLU A 922 -46.81 -5.99 -32.80
N TRP A 923 -45.62 -5.92 -32.20
CA TRP A 923 -45.38 -5.22 -30.92
C TRP A 923 -45.26 -3.70 -31.06
N SER A 924 -44.61 -3.20 -32.13
CA SER A 924 -44.47 -1.74 -32.33
C SER A 924 -45.80 -1.02 -32.56
N HIS A 925 -46.80 -1.68 -33.16
CA HIS A 925 -48.15 -1.10 -33.33
C HIS A 925 -48.91 -0.90 -32.01
N CYS A 926 -48.36 -1.33 -30.87
CA CYS A 926 -48.92 -1.08 -29.55
C CYS A 926 -48.39 0.22 -28.89
N VAL A 927 -47.40 0.88 -29.51
CA VAL A 927 -46.74 2.08 -29.00
C VAL A 927 -47.12 3.26 -29.88
N GLU A 928 -47.73 4.29 -29.28
CA GLU A 928 -48.36 5.42 -29.98
C GLU A 928 -47.37 6.24 -30.82
N ASP A 929 -46.17 6.52 -30.27
CA ASP A 929 -45.08 7.26 -30.92
C ASP A 929 -43.91 6.35 -31.37
N PHE A 930 -44.19 5.17 -31.94
CA PHE A 930 -43.10 4.29 -32.39
C PHE A 930 -42.33 4.87 -33.60
N TYR A 931 -41.01 4.68 -33.63
CA TYR A 931 -40.14 5.13 -34.73
C TYR A 931 -40.52 4.45 -36.07
N VAL A 932 -41.27 5.17 -36.90
CA VAL A 932 -41.82 4.65 -38.16
C VAL A 932 -40.74 4.21 -39.16
N ILE A 933 -39.55 4.79 -39.13
CA ILE A 933 -38.42 4.36 -39.99
C ILE A 933 -38.00 2.92 -39.67
N ASP A 934 -37.97 2.52 -38.40
CA ASP A 934 -37.61 1.15 -38.02
C ASP A 934 -38.68 0.15 -38.46
N GLN A 935 -39.97 0.53 -38.39
CA GLN A 935 -41.06 -0.28 -38.95
C GLN A 935 -40.91 -0.47 -40.47
N LEU A 936 -40.53 0.58 -41.21
CA LEU A 936 -40.28 0.47 -42.65
C LEU A 936 -39.08 -0.44 -42.96
N ILE A 937 -38.02 -0.41 -42.15
CA ILE A 937 -36.89 -1.35 -42.27
C ILE A 937 -37.37 -2.78 -42.06
N TRP A 938 -38.21 -3.03 -41.05
CA TRP A 938 -38.75 -4.36 -40.77
C TRP A 938 -39.75 -4.84 -41.85
N TYR A 939 -40.46 -3.94 -42.52
CA TYR A 939 -41.23 -4.29 -43.71
C TYR A 939 -40.33 -4.61 -44.92
N GLN A 940 -39.19 -3.93 -45.07
CA GLN A 940 -38.22 -4.18 -46.14
C GLN A 940 -37.53 -5.55 -45.96
N GLU A 941 -37.09 -5.89 -44.75
CA GLU A 941 -36.53 -7.21 -44.41
C GLU A 941 -37.55 -8.36 -44.60
N LEU A 942 -38.85 -8.05 -44.59
CA LEU A 942 -39.93 -8.99 -44.93
C LEU A 942 -40.31 -8.97 -46.42
N GLY A 943 -39.68 -8.15 -47.25
CA GLY A 943 -40.01 -7.95 -48.67
C GLY A 943 -41.38 -7.32 -48.93
N ASN A 944 -42.02 -6.72 -47.92
CA ASN A 944 -43.39 -6.23 -48.00
C ASN A 944 -43.45 -4.76 -48.44
N ILE A 945 -43.12 -4.54 -49.71
CA ILE A 945 -43.05 -3.20 -50.31
C ILE A 945 -44.43 -2.53 -50.39
N GLU A 946 -45.52 -3.30 -50.53
CA GLU A 946 -46.89 -2.77 -50.51
C GLU A 946 -47.23 -2.10 -49.17
N ALA A 947 -46.78 -2.67 -48.04
CA ALA A 947 -46.94 -2.05 -46.73
C ALA A 947 -46.10 -0.76 -46.59
N ILE A 948 -44.86 -0.74 -47.12
CA ILE A 948 -44.02 0.47 -47.15
C ILE A 948 -44.73 1.59 -47.94
N GLU A 949 -45.25 1.29 -49.14
CA GLU A 949 -46.01 2.26 -49.92
C GLU A 949 -47.22 2.82 -49.16
N LEU A 950 -47.99 1.95 -48.49
CA LEU A 950 -49.19 2.34 -47.76
C LEU A 950 -48.87 3.23 -46.54
N VAL A 951 -47.85 2.87 -45.76
CA VAL A 951 -47.40 3.66 -44.60
C VAL A 951 -46.90 5.04 -45.04
N ILE A 952 -46.12 5.13 -46.13
CA ILE A 952 -45.65 6.42 -46.67
C ILE A 952 -46.82 7.26 -47.21
N LYS A 953 -47.81 6.64 -47.85
CA LYS A 953 -49.02 7.31 -48.35
C LYS A 953 -49.93 7.81 -47.22
N SER A 954 -49.91 7.19 -46.04
CA SER A 954 -50.67 7.65 -44.87
C SER A 954 -50.00 8.77 -44.05
N MET A 955 -48.69 9.00 -44.24
CA MET A 955 -48.00 10.12 -43.58
C MET A 955 -48.47 11.48 -44.12
N GLU A 956 -48.68 12.46 -43.24
CA GLU A 956 -48.86 13.87 -43.65
C GLU A 956 -47.58 14.44 -44.28
N ASP A 957 -47.70 15.40 -45.21
CA ASP A 957 -46.56 16.07 -45.85
C ASP A 957 -45.72 16.95 -44.89
N THR A 958 -46.29 17.25 -43.72
CA THR A 958 -45.68 17.89 -42.56
C THR A 958 -44.75 16.97 -41.76
N ASN A 959 -44.86 15.64 -41.93
CA ASN A 959 -44.10 14.68 -41.14
C ASN A 959 -42.60 14.70 -41.53
N PRO A 960 -41.67 14.96 -40.59
CA PRO A 960 -40.24 15.12 -40.89
C PRO A 960 -39.57 13.84 -41.41
N ASP A 961 -40.11 12.67 -41.11
CA ASP A 961 -39.58 11.38 -41.53
C ASP A 961 -40.14 10.92 -42.89
N LYS A 962 -41.24 11.49 -43.38
CA LYS A 962 -41.81 11.17 -44.70
C LYS A 962 -40.80 11.36 -45.84
N THR A 963 -39.94 12.37 -45.75
CA THR A 963 -38.87 12.56 -46.76
C THR A 963 -37.81 11.47 -46.70
N LYS A 964 -37.45 10.97 -45.50
CA LYS A 964 -36.49 9.86 -45.33
C LYS A 964 -37.08 8.55 -45.85
N ALA A 965 -38.34 8.29 -45.51
CA ALA A 965 -39.09 7.11 -45.94
C ALA A 965 -39.26 7.05 -47.47
N ASN A 966 -39.58 8.17 -48.12
CA ASN A 966 -39.58 8.27 -49.59
C ASN A 966 -38.20 7.93 -50.18
N VAL A 967 -37.12 8.51 -49.64
CA VAL A 967 -35.74 8.24 -50.12
C VAL A 967 -35.38 6.75 -50.03
N MET A 968 -35.72 6.12 -48.90
CA MET A 968 -35.50 4.68 -48.68
C MET A 968 -36.21 3.81 -49.73
N LEU A 969 -37.45 4.14 -50.08
CA LEU A 969 -38.21 3.45 -51.12
C LEU A 969 -37.70 3.75 -52.55
N ILE A 970 -37.22 4.97 -52.80
CA ILE A 970 -36.56 5.35 -54.06
C ILE A 970 -35.26 4.56 -54.25
N ASP A 971 -34.40 4.50 -53.23
CA ASP A 971 -33.14 3.76 -53.25
C ASP A 971 -33.39 2.25 -53.47
N TYR A 972 -34.45 1.68 -52.88
CA TYR A 972 -34.90 0.31 -53.14
C TYR A 972 -35.27 0.08 -54.62
N TYR A 973 -36.16 0.90 -55.19
CA TYR A 973 -36.55 0.74 -56.61
C TYR A 973 -35.39 0.97 -57.59
N LEU A 974 -34.43 1.84 -57.25
CA LEU A 974 -33.20 1.99 -58.03
C LEU A 974 -32.30 0.76 -57.94
N GLY A 975 -32.18 0.13 -56.77
CA GLY A 975 -31.44 -1.12 -56.57
C GLY A 975 -31.99 -2.29 -57.39
N GLU A 976 -33.31 -2.44 -57.43
CA GLU A 976 -34.02 -3.45 -58.25
C GLU A 976 -34.09 -3.09 -59.75
N GLY A 977 -33.61 -1.90 -60.14
CA GLY A 977 -33.67 -1.42 -61.54
C GLY A 977 -35.06 -0.99 -62.03
N ASP A 978 -36.06 -0.91 -61.15
CA ASP A 978 -37.39 -0.34 -61.46
C ASP A 978 -37.35 1.18 -61.46
N ILE A 979 -36.66 1.71 -62.48
CA ILE A 979 -36.57 3.12 -62.77
C ILE A 979 -37.95 3.78 -62.96
N VAL A 980 -39.01 3.03 -63.26
CA VAL A 980 -40.36 3.60 -63.46
C VAL A 980 -41.02 3.92 -62.13
N ASN A 981 -40.94 3.02 -61.14
CA ASN A 981 -41.47 3.32 -59.80
C ASN A 981 -40.56 4.28 -59.03
N ALA A 982 -39.23 4.19 -59.19
CA ALA A 982 -38.32 5.22 -58.67
C ALA A 982 -38.67 6.63 -59.18
N TRP A 983 -39.02 6.79 -60.47
CA TRP A 983 -39.41 8.08 -61.05
C TRP A 983 -40.67 8.68 -60.43
N LYS A 984 -41.66 7.85 -60.08
CA LYS A 984 -42.90 8.29 -59.41
C LYS A 984 -42.58 8.83 -58.02
N TRP A 985 -41.87 8.04 -57.22
CA TRP A 985 -41.53 8.42 -55.86
C TRP A 985 -40.60 9.64 -55.80
N VAL A 986 -39.71 9.83 -56.79
CA VAL A 986 -38.93 11.09 -56.94
C VAL A 986 -39.80 12.28 -57.40
N ASN A 987 -40.84 12.06 -58.21
CA ASN A 987 -41.77 13.12 -58.60
C ASN A 987 -42.51 13.69 -57.38
N ASP A 988 -42.87 12.80 -56.45
CA ASP A 988 -43.72 13.09 -55.30
C ASP A 988 -42.93 13.64 -54.10
N LEU A 989 -41.58 13.67 -54.16
CA LEU A 989 -40.75 14.41 -53.21
C LEU A 989 -41.04 15.93 -53.25
N PRO A 990 -40.91 16.66 -52.13
CA PRO A 990 -40.91 18.12 -52.14
C PRO A 990 -39.70 18.68 -52.88
N ASN A 991 -39.85 19.85 -53.51
CA ASN A 991 -38.77 20.52 -54.23
C ASN A 991 -37.62 20.88 -53.27
N SER A 992 -36.51 20.14 -53.39
CA SER A 992 -35.45 20.07 -52.38
C SER A 992 -34.12 19.66 -53.02
N PRO A 993 -32.96 19.88 -52.36
CA PRO A 993 -31.67 19.36 -52.82
C PRO A 993 -31.68 17.83 -53.00
N THR A 994 -32.45 17.12 -52.16
CA THR A 994 -32.68 15.67 -52.27
C THR A 994 -33.38 15.31 -53.59
N LYS A 995 -34.48 15.99 -53.93
CA LYS A 995 -35.19 15.79 -55.20
C LYS A 995 -34.27 16.05 -56.41
N LEU A 996 -33.49 17.13 -56.37
CA LEU A 996 -32.53 17.46 -57.43
C LEU A 996 -31.43 16.38 -57.58
N LYS A 997 -30.86 15.87 -56.47
CA LYS A 997 -29.89 14.75 -56.48
C LYS A 997 -30.46 13.53 -57.21
N TYR A 998 -31.70 13.13 -56.88
CA TYR A 998 -32.32 11.96 -57.50
C TYR A 998 -32.80 12.22 -58.93
N GLN A 999 -33.22 13.45 -59.25
CA GLN A 999 -33.52 13.89 -60.62
C GLN A 999 -32.27 13.77 -61.52
N ASP A 1000 -31.10 14.25 -61.05
CA ASP A 1000 -29.83 14.14 -61.77
C ASP A 1000 -29.28 12.70 -61.89
N LEU A 1001 -29.70 11.79 -61.01
CA LEU A 1001 -29.40 10.36 -61.11
C LEU A 1001 -30.31 9.71 -62.15
N LEU A 1002 -31.62 9.86 -62.00
CA LEU A 1002 -32.63 9.36 -62.92
C LEU A 1002 -32.41 9.82 -64.37
N ASN A 1003 -32.01 11.08 -64.60
CA ASN A 1003 -31.71 11.59 -65.95
C ASN A 1003 -30.46 10.96 -66.59
N LYS A 1004 -29.52 10.43 -65.80
CA LYS A 1004 -28.39 9.63 -66.32
C LYS A 1004 -28.83 8.21 -66.63
N ASP A 1005 -29.65 7.62 -65.76
CA ASP A 1005 -30.02 6.21 -65.87
C ASP A 1005 -31.13 5.95 -66.90
N VAL A 1006 -31.98 6.95 -67.21
CA VAL A 1006 -33.09 6.84 -68.17
C VAL A 1006 -32.65 6.45 -69.58
N ILE A 1007 -31.41 6.75 -69.97
CA ILE A 1007 -30.87 6.42 -71.29
C ILE A 1007 -30.70 4.90 -71.49
N TYR A 1008 -30.56 4.15 -70.39
CA TYR A 1008 -30.46 2.68 -70.37
C TYR A 1008 -31.82 2.00 -70.17
N ALA A 1009 -32.86 2.74 -69.78
CA ALA A 1009 -34.21 2.22 -69.64
C ALA A 1009 -34.81 1.79 -71.00
N SER A 1010 -35.70 0.79 -70.99
CA SER A 1010 -36.35 0.34 -72.24
C SER A 1010 -37.12 1.47 -72.94
N SER A 1011 -37.17 1.46 -74.27
CA SER A 1011 -37.87 2.52 -75.03
C SER A 1011 -39.38 2.57 -74.79
N LYS A 1012 -39.97 1.53 -74.14
CA LYS A 1012 -41.34 1.57 -73.60
C LYS A 1012 -41.38 2.46 -72.35
N ASN A 1013 -40.46 2.25 -71.42
CA ASN A 1013 -40.37 3.00 -70.17
C ASN A 1013 -39.98 4.46 -70.43
N GLN A 1014 -38.99 4.72 -71.29
CA GLN A 1014 -38.61 6.08 -71.73
C GLN A 1014 -39.83 6.87 -72.25
N LYS A 1015 -40.63 6.27 -73.15
CA LYS A 1015 -41.86 6.91 -73.68
C LYS A 1015 -42.94 7.09 -72.63
N TYR A 1016 -43.08 6.17 -71.68
CA TYR A 1016 -44.00 6.31 -70.56
C TYR A 1016 -43.60 7.46 -69.62
N LEU A 1017 -42.32 7.56 -69.27
CA LEU A 1017 -41.80 8.59 -68.37
C LEU A 1017 -41.88 9.98 -69.02
N LEU A 1018 -41.46 10.12 -70.28
CA LEU A 1018 -41.60 11.37 -71.04
C LEU A 1018 -43.06 11.83 -71.19
N LYS A 1019 -44.03 10.90 -71.24
CA LYS A 1019 -45.45 11.24 -71.34
C LYS A 1019 -46.07 11.69 -70.02
N ASN A 1020 -45.74 11.02 -68.91
CA ASN A 1020 -46.45 11.19 -67.64
C ASN A 1020 -45.70 12.07 -66.62
N TYR A 1021 -44.36 12.13 -66.71
CA TYR A 1021 -43.51 12.87 -65.76
C TYR A 1021 -42.49 13.79 -66.47
N PRO A 1022 -42.91 14.62 -67.45
CA PRO A 1022 -42.00 15.45 -68.26
C PRO A 1022 -41.19 16.45 -67.42
N ASN A 1023 -41.75 16.93 -66.31
CA ASN A 1023 -41.15 17.97 -65.46
C ASN A 1023 -39.89 17.51 -64.69
N LEU A 1024 -39.62 16.21 -64.62
CA LEU A 1024 -38.39 15.66 -64.05
C LEU A 1024 -37.25 15.50 -65.07
N PHE A 1025 -37.50 15.70 -66.38
CA PHE A 1025 -36.42 15.68 -67.35
C PHE A 1025 -35.64 17.01 -67.29
N ASN A 1026 -34.32 16.91 -67.21
CA ASN A 1026 -33.47 18.10 -67.22
C ASN A 1026 -33.58 18.82 -68.58
N PRO A 1027 -33.67 20.15 -68.61
CA PRO A 1027 -33.64 20.91 -69.87
C PRO A 1027 -32.31 20.68 -70.61
N LYS A 1028 -32.38 20.74 -71.95
CA LYS A 1028 -31.23 20.57 -72.85
C LYS A 1028 -30.26 21.75 -72.81
#